data_AF-A0A139WBS4-F1
#
_entry.id   AF-A0A139WBS4-F1
#
_cell.length_a   1.000
_cell.length_b   1.000
_cell.length_c   1.000
_cell.angle_alpha   90.00
_cell.angle_beta   90.00
_cell.angle_gamma   90.00
#
_symmetry.space_group_name_H-M   'P 1'
#
loop_
_entity.id
_entity.type
_entity.pdbx_description
1 polymer ?
#
loop_
_entity_poly.entity_id
_entity_poly.type
_entity_poly.pdbx_seq_one_letter_code
_entity_poly.pdbx_strand_id
1 'polypeptide(L)'
;MEESDFSEGNDVGDDVQEEYLDPSNPEHAYAILERDFNKTVAEIEQHPEASHYAEDFHKLFEHFYTSYQKCKELEAKTTTLAKEMDEKNTIIETANKLADLDKGTITDLKTQIEHAWKLADAAHLREQAAQEAIDNLRKQIESLNAEIEFRNKMGEDTSEEMGQLSKHKEGLERENEKLLGEVSHLSQKLNNALEYQNELERKTSLGDMKITELAGQLEDQVNETEKFKRIRDKLESDITELNFRIEDRDTHVSNLNAVISSHLKSIGKLEEKIKEEKVAREKVNKDYETISTKYAKLQEDFNAKHHTLEQLQKSYNKKLTDIKSLEDDLAHLRADFAKVSKQKEIFEKRMYLLEGEKADMTGDRNQLRQRIAMFEKEIDELKRQNENTKRINENMTREKDIIAKSVARYEAVNKDQHKLIKIQEQGKKKLEAELDNFIVETNKQAKQIVTLERQKNSLAEEQLNLTKKIEDSLDEIKLKKAEIYDLKKNISEAENRLRMQQNLYDQVRSERNALEKSLQESSAESGELKKKLKITNHQIEQLKEDVTTKEQLLIKEENIMRKVQKEKENLKVELNQAFEQVKTLKENISEKDAEEKRLHKQIMDNEKLIREQAKDLEQLMNERDILGSQLVRRNDEIALLHEKILILQATLQRGESQYAQRLEDIRLLKIEIKRLRQEHSLLSKNIKNSIDLKQEVFHLERDLMKWRLKCRALEEELQNPMNIHRWRKLEGSDPELLDVLQKVQILQKRLIKQSSEAIERERQLKEAEKLYLNLKQVLAKQPGPGLREELTKTQKALKSRGDQLKCLVSELNMAELQAKEYKSDLQRVTDELNDLKKKYIAEKKSQRLQKLAHDSSRELNQYQKQNGAQVKYTGGGFRMSVQSISSFN
;
A
#
# COMPACT_ATOMS: atom_id res chain seq x y z
N MET A 1 89.58 -5.55 14.29
CA MET A 1 88.35 -4.83 13.91
C MET A 1 87.57 -5.75 12.98
N GLU A 2 87.24 -6.97 13.40
CA GLU A 2 86.40 -7.41 14.57
C GLU A 2 84.94 -7.53 14.11
N GLU A 3 84.20 -8.62 14.34
CA GLU A 3 84.50 -9.99 14.85
C GLU A 3 83.48 -10.98 14.17
N SER A 4 83.69 -12.32 14.09
CA SER A 4 83.14 -13.37 14.98
C SER A 4 81.62 -13.25 15.31
N ASP A 5 80.77 -14.29 15.41
CA ASP A 5 80.84 -15.76 15.21
C ASP A 5 79.39 -16.24 14.85
N PHE A 6 79.06 -17.42 14.32
CA PHE A 6 79.23 -18.83 14.76
C PHE A 6 78.37 -19.28 15.98
N SER A 7 77.13 -19.72 15.72
CA SER A 7 76.34 -20.73 16.47
C SER A 7 75.10 -21.10 15.60
N GLU A 8 74.45 -22.27 15.55
CA GLU A 8 74.27 -23.47 16.42
C GLU A 8 73.56 -23.21 17.76
N GLY A 9 72.48 -23.96 18.05
CA GLY A 9 71.74 -23.82 19.32
C GLY A 9 70.31 -24.37 19.36
N ASN A 10 70.18 -25.69 19.54
CA ASN A 10 69.14 -26.46 20.23
C ASN A 10 67.73 -25.85 20.54
N ASP A 11 66.71 -26.52 20.00
CA ASP A 11 65.73 -27.32 20.78
C ASP A 11 65.71 -27.15 22.32
N VAL A 12 64.61 -26.59 22.86
CA VAL A 12 64.19 -26.74 24.27
C VAL A 12 62.66 -26.71 24.40
N GLY A 13 62.08 -27.85 24.80
CA GLY A 13 61.02 -27.98 25.82
C GLY A 13 59.67 -27.27 25.66
N ASP A 14 58.63 -28.03 25.31
CA ASP A 14 57.25 -27.76 25.74
C ASP A 14 57.12 -27.98 27.27
N ASP A 15 57.37 -26.94 28.05
CA ASP A 15 56.84 -26.86 29.42
C ASP A 15 55.32 -26.61 29.31
N VAL A 16 54.52 -27.59 29.74
CA VAL A 16 53.06 -27.47 29.76
C VAL A 16 52.61 -26.48 30.83
N GLN A 17 52.64 -25.20 30.50
CA GLN A 17 51.98 -24.16 31.27
C GLN A 17 50.47 -24.34 31.12
N GLU A 18 49.76 -24.55 32.24
CA GLU A 18 48.30 -24.44 32.25
C GLU A 18 47.94 -23.00 31.84
N GLU A 19 47.29 -22.83 30.68
CA GLU A 19 46.88 -21.50 30.21
C GLU A 19 46.00 -20.81 31.26
N TYR A 20 46.50 -19.69 31.77
CA TYR A 20 45.74 -18.84 32.69
C TYR A 20 44.67 -18.07 31.89
N LEU A 21 43.58 -18.77 31.57
CA LEU A 21 42.44 -18.26 30.81
C LEU A 21 41.78 -17.08 31.54
N ASP A 22 42.27 -15.87 31.25
CA ASP A 22 41.74 -14.61 31.78
C ASP A 22 40.25 -14.44 31.41
N PRO A 23 39.34 -14.37 32.40
CA PRO A 23 37.91 -14.12 32.17
C PRO A 23 37.61 -12.75 31.54
N SER A 24 38.59 -11.85 31.50
CA SER A 24 38.49 -10.51 30.89
C SER A 24 38.73 -10.52 29.38
N ASN A 25 39.34 -11.58 28.81
CA ASN A 25 39.63 -11.67 27.37
C ASN A 25 38.45 -12.31 26.60
N PRO A 26 37.81 -11.62 25.63
CA PRO A 26 36.77 -12.19 24.79
C PRO A 26 37.18 -13.47 24.05
N GLU A 27 38.46 -13.63 23.69
CA GLU A 27 38.94 -14.82 22.98
C GLU A 27 39.02 -16.05 23.90
N HIS A 28 39.32 -15.87 25.19
CA HIS A 28 39.37 -16.95 26.19
C HIS A 28 37.98 -17.39 26.65
N ALA A 29 36.97 -16.53 26.52
CA ALA A 29 35.62 -16.76 27.03
C ALA A 29 35.01 -18.10 26.55
N TYR A 30 35.34 -18.54 25.33
CA TYR A 30 34.89 -19.84 24.83
C TYR A 30 35.55 -21.03 25.57
N ALA A 31 36.88 -21.01 25.71
CA ALA A 31 37.64 -22.08 26.38
C ALA A 31 37.29 -22.20 27.88
N ILE A 32 36.98 -21.07 28.52
CA ILE A 32 36.45 -21.04 29.89
C ILE A 32 35.09 -21.76 29.94
N LEU A 33 34.17 -21.43 29.01
CA LEU A 33 32.85 -22.04 28.95
C LEU A 33 32.92 -23.55 28.66
N GLU A 34 33.84 -23.97 27.79
CA GLU A 34 34.09 -25.38 27.47
C GLU A 34 34.66 -26.16 28.66
N ARG A 35 35.62 -25.59 29.39
CA ARG A 35 36.17 -26.20 30.61
C ARG A 35 35.10 -26.35 31.71
N ASP A 36 34.27 -25.32 31.89
CA ASP A 36 33.27 -25.30 32.95
C ASP A 36 32.00 -26.10 32.55
N PHE A 37 31.71 -26.25 31.25
CA PHE A 37 30.79 -27.27 30.71
C PHE A 37 31.26 -28.69 31.03
N ASN A 38 32.52 -29.02 30.73
CA ASN A 38 33.06 -30.37 30.98
C ASN A 38 33.07 -30.72 32.48
N LYS A 39 33.31 -29.75 33.38
CA LYS A 39 33.13 -29.92 34.83
C LYS A 39 31.68 -30.20 35.21
N THR A 40 30.74 -29.38 34.72
CA THR A 40 29.33 -29.51 35.10
C THR A 40 28.69 -30.80 34.54
N VAL A 41 29.10 -31.28 33.36
CA VAL A 41 28.76 -32.63 32.90
C VAL A 41 29.28 -33.70 33.87
N ALA A 42 30.56 -33.65 34.24
CA ALA A 42 31.14 -34.64 35.16
C ALA A 42 30.49 -34.62 36.55
N GLU A 43 29.98 -33.47 37.02
CA GLU A 43 29.19 -33.35 38.24
C GLU A 43 27.77 -33.94 38.09
N ILE A 44 27.10 -33.70 36.95
CA ILE A 44 25.76 -34.26 36.65
C ILE A 44 25.83 -35.79 36.52
N GLU A 45 26.86 -36.34 35.88
CA GLU A 45 27.06 -37.79 35.71
C GLU A 45 27.36 -38.52 37.04
N GLN A 46 27.94 -37.84 38.03
CA GLN A 46 28.15 -38.38 39.37
C GLN A 46 26.86 -38.47 40.22
N HIS A 47 25.75 -37.87 39.77
CA HIS A 47 24.48 -37.87 40.48
C HIS A 47 23.42 -38.71 39.75
N PRO A 48 23.04 -39.91 40.27
CA PRO A 48 22.12 -40.83 39.57
C PRO A 48 20.73 -40.25 39.24
N GLU A 49 20.25 -39.28 40.03
CA GLU A 49 18.97 -38.60 39.79
C GLU A 49 19.06 -37.48 38.73
N ALA A 50 20.27 -37.04 38.38
CA ALA A 50 20.52 -35.95 37.43
C ALA A 50 21.13 -36.42 36.10
N SER A 51 21.77 -37.59 36.05
CA SER A 51 22.50 -38.14 34.89
C SER A 51 21.74 -38.07 33.55
N HIS A 52 20.41 -38.23 33.55
CA HIS A 52 19.59 -38.12 32.32
C HIS A 52 19.58 -36.70 31.70
N TYR A 53 19.88 -35.64 32.46
CA TYR A 53 20.05 -34.29 31.92
C TYR A 53 21.42 -34.05 31.26
N ALA A 54 22.41 -34.93 31.46
CA ALA A 54 23.74 -34.78 30.85
C ALA A 54 23.68 -34.83 29.31
N GLU A 55 22.76 -35.64 28.75
CA GLU A 55 22.56 -35.77 27.30
C GLU A 55 21.94 -34.49 26.70
N ASP A 56 20.98 -33.87 27.40
CA ASP A 56 20.35 -32.62 26.95
C ASP A 56 21.28 -31.41 27.14
N PHE A 57 22.11 -31.41 28.18
CA PHE A 57 23.16 -30.41 28.37
C PHE A 57 24.24 -30.51 27.29
N HIS A 58 24.62 -31.73 26.88
CA HIS A 58 25.50 -31.97 25.72
C HIS A 58 24.93 -31.39 24.42
N LYS A 59 23.66 -31.67 24.08
CA LYS A 59 23.01 -31.13 22.87
C LYS A 59 22.99 -29.59 22.87
N LEU A 60 22.77 -28.97 24.04
CA LEU A 60 22.80 -27.53 24.18
C LEU A 60 24.20 -26.96 23.91
N PHE A 61 25.25 -27.61 24.42
CA PHE A 61 26.63 -27.21 24.16
C PHE A 61 27.06 -27.47 22.71
N GLU A 62 26.64 -28.56 22.07
CA GLU A 62 26.87 -28.83 20.65
C GLU A 62 26.24 -27.76 19.74
N HIS A 63 25.02 -27.30 20.07
CA HIS A 63 24.39 -26.17 19.38
C HIS A 63 25.11 -24.83 19.66
N PHE A 64 25.71 -24.64 20.83
CA PHE A 64 26.56 -23.47 21.11
C PHE A 64 27.89 -23.53 20.33
N TYR A 65 28.59 -24.66 20.35
CA TYR A 65 29.84 -24.95 19.63
C TYR A 65 29.68 -24.66 18.13
N THR A 66 28.65 -25.22 17.51
CA THR A 66 28.37 -25.05 16.07
C THR A 66 27.97 -23.62 15.71
N SER A 67 27.31 -22.88 16.62
CA SER A 67 27.04 -21.45 16.46
C SER A 67 28.32 -20.60 16.58
N TYR A 68 29.17 -20.88 17.57
CA TYR A 68 30.43 -20.18 17.80
C TYR A 68 31.41 -20.34 16.63
N GLN A 69 31.63 -21.57 16.14
CA GLN A 69 32.43 -21.81 14.94
C GLN A 69 31.92 -21.00 13.74
N LYS A 70 30.60 -20.94 13.56
CA LYS A 70 29.97 -20.22 12.44
C LYS A 70 30.12 -18.70 12.55
N CYS A 71 30.11 -18.14 13.76
CA CYS A 71 30.48 -16.75 13.99
C CYS A 71 31.96 -16.49 13.65
N LYS A 72 32.87 -17.34 14.15
CA LYS A 72 34.32 -17.21 13.91
C LYS A 72 34.69 -17.33 12.42
N GLU A 73 34.00 -18.21 11.68
CA GLU A 73 34.08 -18.28 10.21
C GLU A 73 33.63 -16.99 9.51
N LEU A 74 32.56 -16.35 10.00
CA LEU A 74 32.03 -15.12 9.42
C LEU A 74 32.94 -13.92 9.74
N GLU A 75 33.52 -13.86 10.93
CA GLU A 75 34.52 -12.85 11.32
C GLU A 75 35.80 -12.97 10.47
N ALA A 76 36.28 -14.19 10.22
CA ALA A 76 37.39 -14.45 9.29
C ALA A 76 37.07 -13.99 7.85
N LYS A 77 35.84 -14.23 7.37
CA LYS A 77 35.39 -13.78 6.04
C LYS A 77 35.20 -12.26 5.98
N THR A 78 34.77 -11.63 7.06
CA THR A 78 34.59 -10.17 7.13
C THR A 78 35.94 -9.44 7.17
N THR A 79 36.91 -9.97 7.92
CA THR A 79 38.27 -9.40 8.02
C THR A 79 39.11 -9.60 6.76
N THR A 80 38.90 -10.67 5.99
CA THR A 80 39.51 -10.83 4.65
C THR A 80 38.90 -9.87 3.63
N LEU A 81 37.56 -9.76 3.56
CA LEU A 81 36.87 -8.80 2.69
C LEU A 81 37.22 -7.33 3.00
N ALA A 82 37.47 -6.99 4.27
CA ALA A 82 37.95 -5.67 4.66
C ALA A 82 39.34 -5.36 4.07
N LYS A 83 40.28 -6.31 4.16
CA LYS A 83 41.62 -6.16 3.56
C LYS A 83 41.57 -6.01 2.04
N GLU A 84 40.77 -6.83 1.36
CA GLU A 84 40.57 -6.70 -0.10
C GLU A 84 39.97 -5.34 -0.49
N MET A 85 39.13 -4.76 0.35
CA MET A 85 38.57 -3.42 0.14
C MET A 85 39.62 -2.32 0.30
N ASP A 86 40.43 -2.36 1.35
CA ASP A 86 41.51 -1.39 1.55
C ASP A 86 42.57 -1.46 0.45
N GLU A 87 42.96 -2.67 0.03
CA GLU A 87 43.85 -2.86 -1.13
C GLU A 87 43.27 -2.20 -2.39
N LYS A 88 41.99 -2.45 -2.73
CA LYS A 88 41.35 -1.83 -3.90
C LYS A 88 41.18 -0.32 -3.77
N ASN A 89 40.97 0.20 -2.56
CA ASN A 89 40.94 1.64 -2.30
C ASN A 89 42.30 2.30 -2.60
N THR A 90 43.43 1.67 -2.21
CA THR A 90 44.78 2.21 -2.55
C THR A 90 45.06 2.18 -4.06
N ILE A 91 44.57 1.18 -4.79
CA ILE A 91 44.66 1.10 -6.25
C ILE A 91 43.84 2.22 -6.91
N ILE A 92 42.65 2.53 -6.40
CA ILE A 92 41.81 3.64 -6.90
C ILE A 92 42.47 5.00 -6.61
N GLU A 93 43.04 5.21 -5.42
CA GLU A 93 43.77 6.45 -5.11
C GLU A 93 44.99 6.67 -6.02
N THR A 94 45.76 5.62 -6.30
CA THR A 94 46.95 5.72 -7.16
C THR A 94 46.58 5.94 -8.62
N ALA A 95 45.50 5.32 -9.11
CA ALA A 95 44.94 5.59 -10.44
C ALA A 95 44.45 7.05 -10.59
N ASN A 96 43.76 7.60 -9.58
CA ASN A 96 43.30 8.98 -9.60
C ASN A 96 44.47 10.00 -9.62
N LYS A 97 45.52 9.74 -8.84
CA LYS A 97 46.74 10.57 -8.82
C LYS A 97 47.48 10.57 -10.17
N LEU A 98 47.43 9.45 -10.90
CA LEU A 98 47.91 9.36 -12.29
C LEU A 98 47.03 10.16 -13.26
N ALA A 99 45.71 10.02 -13.17
CA ALA A 99 44.76 10.72 -14.05
C ALA A 99 44.85 12.25 -13.96
N ASP A 100 45.10 12.83 -12.78
CA ASP A 100 45.31 14.28 -12.63
C ASP A 100 46.68 14.74 -13.17
N LEU A 101 47.72 13.89 -13.17
CA LEU A 101 49.00 14.18 -13.84
C LEU A 101 48.85 14.16 -15.37
N ASP A 102 48.18 13.15 -15.92
CA ASP A 102 47.89 13.04 -17.36
C ASP A 102 47.04 14.21 -17.86
N LYS A 103 46.08 14.66 -17.05
CA LYS A 103 45.26 15.85 -17.33
C LYS A 103 46.09 17.12 -17.43
N GLY A 104 47.15 17.26 -16.63
CA GLY A 104 48.12 18.36 -16.71
C GLY A 104 48.96 18.32 -18.01
N THR A 105 49.54 17.17 -18.34
CA THR A 105 50.32 17.03 -19.60
C THR A 105 49.44 17.18 -20.85
N ILE A 106 48.18 16.73 -20.80
CA ILE A 106 47.18 16.97 -21.85
C ILE A 106 46.88 18.47 -22.03
N THR A 107 46.84 19.27 -20.95
CA THR A 107 46.68 20.74 -21.11
C THR A 107 47.90 21.39 -21.76
N ASP A 108 49.12 21.02 -21.35
CA ASP A 108 50.34 21.57 -21.94
C ASP A 108 50.46 21.22 -23.43
N LEU A 109 50.25 19.94 -23.79
CA LEU A 109 50.26 19.48 -25.17
C LEU A 109 49.20 20.17 -26.04
N LYS A 110 48.01 20.49 -25.51
CA LYS A 110 46.99 21.27 -26.23
C LYS A 110 47.49 22.67 -26.59
N THR A 111 48.15 23.38 -25.66
CA THR A 111 48.69 24.72 -25.97
C THR A 111 49.79 24.67 -27.04
N GLN A 112 50.62 23.63 -27.02
CA GLN A 112 51.66 23.40 -28.04
C GLN A 112 51.04 23.06 -29.42
N ILE A 113 49.95 22.28 -29.44
CA ILE A 113 49.21 21.97 -30.66
C ILE A 113 48.56 23.23 -31.25
N GLU A 114 47.95 24.11 -30.45
CA GLU A 114 47.41 25.38 -30.95
C GLU A 114 48.49 26.30 -31.53
N HIS A 115 49.68 26.32 -30.92
CA HIS A 115 50.82 27.08 -31.45
C HIS A 115 51.33 26.48 -32.77
N ALA A 116 51.39 25.15 -32.88
CA ALA A 116 51.77 24.44 -34.10
C ALA A 116 50.75 24.62 -35.24
N TRP A 117 49.44 24.66 -34.94
CA TRP A 117 48.39 24.96 -35.92
C TRP A 117 48.55 26.37 -36.50
N LYS A 118 48.73 27.39 -35.65
CA LYS A 118 48.95 28.78 -36.09
C LYS A 118 50.18 28.94 -36.99
N LEU A 119 51.23 28.12 -36.77
CA LEU A 119 52.39 28.04 -37.65
C LEU A 119 52.11 27.28 -38.96
N ALA A 120 51.28 26.23 -38.92
CA ALA A 120 50.87 25.49 -40.11
C ALA A 120 49.98 26.32 -41.03
N ASP A 121 48.98 27.04 -40.50
CA ASP A 121 48.12 27.95 -41.26
C ASP A 121 48.94 29.07 -41.94
N ALA A 122 49.92 29.63 -41.22
CA ALA A 122 50.85 30.62 -41.75
C ALA A 122 51.82 30.06 -42.82
N ALA A 123 52.05 28.75 -42.85
CA ALA A 123 52.76 28.09 -43.95
C ALA A 123 51.83 27.81 -45.13
N HIS A 124 50.61 27.33 -44.87
CA HIS A 124 49.61 26.99 -45.90
C HIS A 124 49.19 28.22 -46.72
N LEU A 125 49.12 29.40 -46.09
CA LEU A 125 48.91 30.70 -46.77
C LEU A 125 50.06 31.08 -47.71
N ARG A 126 51.32 30.72 -47.38
CA ARG A 126 52.47 30.93 -48.27
C ARG A 126 52.50 29.93 -49.42
N GLU A 127 52.11 28.69 -49.15
CA GLU A 127 52.00 27.63 -50.16
C GLU A 127 50.90 27.95 -51.18
N GLN A 128 49.74 28.46 -50.72
CA GLN A 128 48.69 28.93 -51.62
C GLN A 128 49.16 30.10 -52.50
N ALA A 129 49.85 31.10 -51.93
CA ALA A 129 50.41 32.21 -52.71
C ALA A 129 51.48 31.75 -53.72
N ALA A 130 52.27 30.72 -53.38
CA ALA A 130 53.22 30.10 -54.32
C ALA A 130 52.51 29.31 -55.42
N GLN A 131 51.42 28.60 -55.11
CA GLN A 131 50.63 27.87 -56.09
C GLN A 131 49.92 28.81 -57.08
N GLU A 132 49.36 29.93 -56.60
CA GLU A 132 48.80 30.98 -57.45
C GLU A 132 49.86 31.62 -58.37
N ALA A 133 51.12 31.72 -57.94
CA ALA A 133 52.23 32.12 -58.82
C ALA A 133 52.58 31.05 -59.87
N ILE A 134 52.59 29.76 -59.48
CA ILE A 134 52.85 28.63 -60.38
C ILE A 134 51.77 28.51 -61.46
N ASP A 135 50.49 28.65 -61.13
CA ASP A 135 49.40 28.53 -62.12
C ASP A 135 49.34 29.75 -63.05
N ASN A 136 49.84 30.91 -62.65
CA ASN A 136 50.06 32.04 -63.56
C ASN A 136 51.26 31.81 -64.51
N LEU A 137 52.34 31.18 -64.05
CA LEU A 137 53.46 30.78 -64.90
C LEU A 137 53.07 29.67 -65.89
N ARG A 138 52.22 28.72 -65.49
CA ARG A 138 51.68 27.67 -66.37
C ARG A 138 50.88 28.25 -67.54
N LYS A 139 50.03 29.25 -67.29
CA LYS A 139 49.30 29.97 -68.35
C LYS A 139 50.22 30.69 -69.35
N GLN A 140 51.39 31.17 -68.91
CA GLN A 140 52.39 31.76 -69.80
C GLN A 140 53.06 30.70 -70.68
N ILE A 141 53.42 29.54 -70.13
CA ILE A 141 53.96 28.39 -70.90
C ILE A 141 52.93 27.91 -71.93
N GLU A 142 51.65 27.84 -71.56
CA GLU A 142 50.56 27.42 -72.45
C GLU A 142 50.38 28.40 -73.63
N SER A 143 50.53 29.72 -73.39
CA SER A 143 50.53 30.73 -74.47
C SER A 143 51.74 30.65 -75.41
N LEU A 144 52.91 30.24 -74.91
CA LEU A 144 54.13 30.12 -75.73
C LEU A 144 54.16 28.84 -76.57
N ASN A 145 53.59 27.73 -76.08
CA ASN A 145 53.44 26.51 -76.86
C ASN A 145 52.54 26.74 -78.10
N ALA A 146 51.50 27.58 -77.98
CA ALA A 146 50.63 27.95 -79.10
C ALA A 146 51.36 28.73 -80.22
N GLU A 147 52.42 29.50 -79.91
CA GLU A 147 53.26 30.15 -80.93
C GLU A 147 54.20 29.16 -81.65
N ILE A 148 54.62 28.08 -80.98
CA ILE A 148 55.51 27.07 -81.55
C ILE A 148 54.76 26.19 -82.58
N GLU A 149 53.53 25.77 -82.28
CA GLU A 149 52.73 24.97 -83.22
C GLU A 149 52.38 25.72 -84.52
N PHE A 150 52.34 27.06 -84.50
CA PHE A 150 52.08 27.87 -85.70
C PHE A 150 53.27 27.91 -86.68
N ARG A 151 54.50 27.59 -86.24
CA ARG A 151 55.70 27.60 -87.11
C ARG A 151 56.01 26.27 -87.80
N ASN A 152 55.59 25.14 -87.24
CA ASN A 152 55.99 23.80 -87.73
C ASN A 152 55.08 23.24 -88.86
N LYS A 153 54.60 24.10 -89.76
CA LYS A 153 53.58 23.73 -90.78
C LYS A 153 53.85 24.22 -92.21
N MET A 154 55.13 24.37 -92.59
CA MET A 154 55.57 24.64 -93.96
C MET A 154 56.86 23.89 -94.31
N GLY A 155 56.82 23.11 -95.38
CA GLY A 155 57.97 22.40 -95.98
C GLY A 155 58.39 21.11 -95.25
N GLU A 156 58.97 20.11 -95.93
CA GLU A 156 59.05 19.87 -97.38
C GLU A 156 59.41 18.37 -97.59
N ASP A 157 58.92 17.71 -98.65
CA ASP A 157 59.07 16.24 -98.79
C ASP A 157 59.10 15.80 -100.27
N THR A 158 60.22 15.23 -100.74
CA THR A 158 60.34 14.39 -101.96
C THR A 158 61.79 13.92 -102.22
N SER A 159 61.96 12.65 -102.60
CA SER A 159 62.78 12.15 -103.75
C SER A 159 63.56 10.85 -103.50
N GLU A 160 63.19 9.78 -104.22
CA GLU A 160 64.08 8.65 -104.57
C GLU A 160 63.73 8.13 -105.99
N GLU A 161 64.74 7.78 -106.81
CA GLU A 161 64.88 6.46 -107.49
C GLU A 161 65.97 6.37 -108.60
N MET A 162 66.54 5.16 -108.72
CA MET A 162 67.13 4.46 -109.91
C MET A 162 68.09 5.14 -110.92
N GLY A 163 69.40 4.95 -110.68
CA GLY A 163 70.29 3.96 -111.33
C GLY A 163 70.31 3.66 -112.85
N GLN A 164 71.52 3.44 -113.40
CA GLN A 164 71.77 2.54 -114.55
C GLN A 164 73.24 2.07 -114.69
N LEU A 165 73.46 0.94 -115.37
CA LEU A 165 74.75 0.21 -115.45
C LEU A 165 75.47 0.37 -116.81
N SER A 166 76.79 0.56 -116.79
CA SER A 166 77.67 0.40 -117.96
C SER A 166 78.27 -1.01 -118.03
N LYS A 167 78.56 -1.50 -119.24
CA LYS A 167 78.70 -2.95 -119.51
C LYS A 167 80.15 -3.43 -119.68
N HIS A 168 80.56 -4.25 -118.71
CA HIS A 168 80.91 -5.66 -118.99
C HIS A 168 82.14 -5.94 -119.87
N LYS A 169 83.33 -5.45 -119.48
CA LYS A 169 84.61 -5.89 -120.08
C LYS A 169 85.26 -7.07 -119.34
N GLU A 170 85.01 -7.22 -118.03
CA GLU A 170 85.36 -8.41 -117.23
C GLU A 170 84.10 -9.29 -117.06
N GLY A 171 83.54 -9.91 -118.09
CA GLY A 171 84.29 -10.65 -119.10
C GLY A 171 84.49 -12.06 -118.55
N LEU A 172 85.61 -12.31 -117.88
CA LEU A 172 85.99 -13.62 -117.35
C LEU A 172 85.96 -13.71 -115.81
N GLU A 173 86.11 -12.59 -115.09
CA GLU A 173 85.98 -12.58 -113.62
C GLU A 173 84.53 -12.87 -113.19
N ARG A 174 83.54 -12.40 -113.98
CA ARG A 174 82.10 -12.62 -113.78
C ARG A 174 81.59 -14.07 -113.89
N GLU A 175 82.47 -15.04 -114.11
CA GLU A 175 82.12 -16.47 -113.98
C GLU A 175 82.61 -17.03 -112.62
N ASN A 176 83.78 -16.58 -112.15
CA ASN A 176 84.31 -16.92 -110.83
C ASN A 176 83.60 -16.15 -109.70
N GLU A 177 83.32 -14.84 -109.91
CA GLU A 177 82.46 -14.03 -109.02
C GLU A 177 81.02 -14.53 -108.98
N LYS A 178 80.51 -15.17 -110.04
CA LYS A 178 79.18 -15.80 -109.99
C LYS A 178 79.18 -17.01 -109.08
N LEU A 179 80.16 -17.90 -109.19
CA LEU A 179 80.23 -19.09 -108.33
C LEU A 179 80.55 -18.72 -106.87
N LEU A 180 81.47 -17.78 -106.63
CA LEU A 180 81.71 -17.23 -105.29
C LEU A 180 80.52 -16.42 -104.76
N GLY A 181 79.83 -15.68 -105.63
CA GLY A 181 78.63 -14.91 -105.30
C GLY A 181 77.43 -15.81 -104.99
N GLU A 182 77.23 -16.90 -105.72
CA GLU A 182 76.20 -17.91 -105.46
C GLU A 182 76.52 -18.71 -104.19
N VAL A 183 77.78 -19.13 -103.97
CA VAL A 183 78.20 -19.76 -102.70
C VAL A 183 78.05 -18.80 -101.52
N SER A 184 78.41 -17.52 -101.68
CA SER A 184 78.24 -16.48 -100.66
C SER A 184 76.75 -16.21 -100.38
N HIS A 185 75.93 -16.07 -101.42
CA HIS A 185 74.50 -15.82 -101.30
C HIS A 185 73.72 -17.03 -100.77
N LEU A 186 74.14 -18.26 -101.09
CA LEU A 186 73.63 -19.48 -100.47
C LEU A 186 74.10 -19.63 -99.02
N SER A 187 75.33 -19.26 -98.70
CA SER A 187 75.84 -19.25 -97.32
C SER A 187 75.15 -18.17 -96.47
N GLN A 188 74.85 -17.00 -97.05
CA GLN A 188 74.08 -15.95 -96.41
C GLN A 188 72.61 -16.35 -96.26
N LYS A 189 71.99 -17.00 -97.27
CA LYS A 189 70.66 -17.59 -97.11
C LYS A 189 70.64 -18.71 -96.07
N LEU A 190 71.68 -19.51 -95.96
CA LEU A 190 71.82 -20.56 -94.94
C LEU A 190 72.00 -19.95 -93.55
N ASN A 191 72.85 -18.94 -93.37
CA ASN A 191 72.99 -18.20 -92.11
C ASN A 191 71.67 -17.51 -91.73
N ASN A 192 71.02 -16.79 -92.64
CA ASN A 192 69.73 -16.15 -92.36
C ASN A 192 68.64 -17.19 -92.03
N ALA A 193 68.66 -18.38 -92.65
CA ALA A 193 67.77 -19.48 -92.32
C ALA A 193 68.09 -20.12 -90.96
N LEU A 194 69.37 -20.23 -90.59
CA LEU A 194 69.82 -20.72 -89.28
C LEU A 194 69.53 -19.69 -88.18
N GLU A 195 69.70 -18.39 -88.43
CA GLU A 195 69.30 -17.33 -87.50
C GLU A 195 67.78 -17.32 -87.32
N TYR A 196 67.01 -17.44 -88.41
CA TYR A 196 65.55 -17.57 -88.34
C TYR A 196 65.10 -18.85 -87.63
N GLN A 197 65.80 -19.99 -87.83
CA GLN A 197 65.55 -21.23 -87.11
C GLN A 197 65.88 -21.08 -85.62
N ASN A 198 67.03 -20.50 -85.25
CA ASN A 198 67.40 -20.22 -83.86
C ASN A 198 66.40 -19.24 -83.20
N GLU A 199 65.89 -18.25 -83.93
CA GLU A 199 64.89 -17.32 -83.44
C GLU A 199 63.52 -18.01 -83.27
N LEU A 200 63.15 -18.94 -84.17
CA LEU A 200 61.97 -19.79 -84.03
C LEU A 200 62.10 -20.76 -82.86
N GLU A 201 63.22 -21.48 -82.72
CA GLU A 201 63.47 -22.39 -81.59
C GLU A 201 63.45 -21.63 -80.25
N ARG A 202 64.01 -20.42 -80.20
CA ARG A 202 63.90 -19.53 -79.04
C ARG A 202 62.47 -19.07 -78.78
N LYS A 203 61.67 -18.75 -79.81
CA LYS A 203 60.25 -18.40 -79.69
C LYS A 203 59.40 -19.60 -79.21
N THR A 204 59.68 -20.81 -79.72
CA THR A 204 59.04 -22.05 -79.29
C THR A 204 59.38 -22.35 -77.83
N SER A 205 60.65 -22.32 -77.45
CA SER A 205 61.09 -22.53 -76.06
C SER A 205 60.48 -21.50 -75.09
N LEU A 206 60.40 -20.22 -75.47
CA LEU A 206 59.68 -19.20 -74.70
C LEU A 206 58.17 -19.49 -74.64
N GLY A 207 57.58 -20.04 -75.71
CA GLY A 207 56.20 -20.53 -75.75
C GLY A 207 55.95 -21.69 -74.79
N ASP A 208 56.83 -22.70 -74.79
CA ASP A 208 56.76 -23.86 -73.90
C ASP A 208 56.92 -23.47 -72.43
N MET A 209 57.83 -22.54 -72.13
CA MET A 209 57.94 -21.93 -70.79
C MET A 209 56.65 -21.19 -70.42
N LYS A 210 56.05 -20.43 -71.34
CA LYS A 210 54.78 -19.72 -71.12
C LYS A 210 53.60 -20.69 -70.90
N ILE A 211 53.56 -21.79 -71.63
CA ILE A 211 52.56 -22.87 -71.48
C ILE A 211 52.73 -23.55 -70.11
N THR A 212 53.97 -23.80 -69.68
CA THR A 212 54.26 -24.39 -68.37
C THR A 212 53.88 -23.43 -67.23
N GLU A 213 54.19 -22.14 -67.36
CA GLU A 213 53.76 -21.09 -66.42
C GLU A 213 52.23 -21.00 -66.31
N LEU A 214 51.53 -20.98 -67.44
CA LEU A 214 50.06 -20.95 -67.49
C LEU A 214 49.42 -22.24 -66.97
N ALA A 215 50.04 -23.40 -67.18
CA ALA A 215 49.58 -24.68 -66.64
C ALA A 215 49.67 -24.71 -65.11
N GLY A 216 50.78 -24.22 -64.53
CA GLY A 216 50.91 -24.07 -63.08
C GLY A 216 49.88 -23.09 -62.50
N GLN A 217 49.69 -21.92 -63.14
CA GLN A 217 48.66 -20.96 -62.73
C GLN A 217 47.24 -21.54 -62.82
N LEU A 218 46.96 -22.40 -63.80
CA LEU A 218 45.68 -23.09 -63.93
C LEU A 218 45.50 -24.14 -62.82
N GLU A 219 46.54 -24.91 -62.49
CA GLU A 219 46.52 -25.88 -61.39
C GLU A 219 46.35 -25.20 -60.02
N ASP A 220 46.99 -24.05 -59.79
CA ASP A 220 46.76 -23.23 -58.60
C ASP A 220 45.30 -22.74 -58.52
N GLN A 221 44.72 -22.24 -59.61
CA GLN A 221 43.31 -21.82 -59.62
C GLN A 221 42.32 -22.99 -59.47
N VAL A 222 42.64 -24.19 -59.97
CA VAL A 222 41.86 -25.41 -59.69
C VAL A 222 41.94 -25.75 -58.19
N ASN A 223 43.12 -25.68 -57.59
CA ASN A 223 43.31 -25.90 -56.16
C ASN A 223 42.63 -24.83 -55.28
N GLU A 224 42.56 -23.56 -55.72
CA GLU A 224 41.79 -22.52 -55.04
C GLU A 224 40.27 -22.72 -55.18
N THR A 225 39.78 -22.99 -56.39
CA THR A 225 38.34 -23.24 -56.60
C THR A 225 37.84 -24.49 -55.88
N GLU A 226 38.68 -25.53 -55.72
CA GLU A 226 38.39 -26.65 -54.82
C GLU A 226 38.30 -26.24 -53.34
N LYS A 227 39.21 -25.39 -52.85
CA LYS A 227 39.14 -24.86 -51.46
C LYS A 227 37.86 -24.05 -51.26
N PHE A 228 37.53 -23.13 -52.18
CA PHE A 228 36.31 -22.35 -52.13
C PHE A 228 35.06 -23.22 -52.20
N LYS A 229 35.05 -24.28 -53.02
CA LYS A 229 33.97 -25.26 -53.06
C LYS A 229 33.79 -25.97 -51.71
N ARG A 230 34.87 -26.48 -51.09
CA ARG A 230 34.80 -27.12 -49.76
C ARG A 230 34.32 -26.17 -48.67
N ILE A 231 34.68 -24.88 -48.74
CA ILE A 231 34.18 -23.83 -47.83
C ILE A 231 32.69 -23.57 -48.06
N ARG A 232 32.26 -23.44 -49.32
CA ARG A 232 30.85 -23.28 -49.70
C ARG A 232 30.01 -24.46 -49.23
N ASP A 233 30.43 -25.68 -49.53
CA ASP A 233 29.69 -26.90 -49.19
C ASP A 233 29.52 -27.05 -47.67
N LYS A 234 30.51 -26.58 -46.88
CA LYS A 234 30.38 -26.46 -45.43
C LYS A 234 29.40 -25.36 -45.02
N LEU A 235 29.48 -24.16 -45.61
CA LEU A 235 28.54 -23.06 -45.31
C LEU A 235 27.09 -23.42 -45.69
N GLU A 236 26.87 -24.17 -46.78
CA GLU A 236 25.57 -24.72 -47.15
C GLU A 236 25.06 -25.71 -46.08
N SER A 237 25.94 -26.59 -45.56
CA SER A 237 25.61 -27.46 -44.42
C SER A 237 25.25 -26.64 -43.16
N ASP A 238 26.08 -25.68 -42.77
CA ASP A 238 25.86 -24.82 -41.60
C ASP A 238 24.53 -24.02 -41.74
N ILE A 239 24.19 -23.56 -42.95
CA ILE A 239 22.90 -22.92 -43.27
C ILE A 239 21.72 -23.90 -43.12
N THR A 240 21.84 -25.15 -43.60
CA THR A 240 20.76 -26.13 -43.43
C THR A 240 20.52 -26.49 -41.96
N GLU A 241 21.58 -26.57 -41.14
CA GLU A 241 21.43 -26.81 -39.71
C GLU A 241 20.81 -25.60 -38.99
N LEU A 242 21.22 -24.38 -39.36
CA LEU A 242 20.61 -23.14 -38.84
C LEU A 242 19.13 -23.03 -39.21
N ASN A 243 18.74 -23.38 -40.44
CA ASN A 243 17.33 -23.40 -40.86
C ASN A 243 16.52 -24.43 -40.05
N PHE A 244 17.03 -25.64 -39.85
CA PHE A 244 16.36 -26.64 -39.00
C PHE A 244 16.22 -26.16 -37.55
N ARG A 245 17.25 -25.51 -37.00
CA ARG A 245 17.18 -24.86 -35.67
C ARG A 245 16.18 -23.70 -35.63
N ILE A 246 15.97 -22.97 -36.72
CA ILE A 246 14.94 -21.93 -36.81
C ILE A 246 13.54 -22.56 -36.84
N GLU A 247 13.31 -23.60 -37.64
CA GLU A 247 12.03 -24.32 -37.68
C GLU A 247 11.66 -24.94 -36.31
N ASP A 248 12.60 -25.59 -35.64
CA ASP A 248 12.43 -26.06 -34.25
C ASP A 248 11.99 -24.92 -33.32
N ARG A 249 12.68 -23.77 -33.39
CA ARG A 249 12.36 -22.60 -32.57
C ARG A 249 11.01 -21.99 -32.91
N ASP A 250 10.62 -21.94 -34.17
CA ASP A 250 9.30 -21.45 -34.59
C ASP A 250 8.17 -22.38 -34.14
N THR A 251 8.37 -23.71 -34.16
CA THR A 251 7.39 -24.64 -33.54
C THR A 251 7.33 -24.45 -32.02
N HIS A 252 8.45 -24.21 -31.36
CA HIS A 252 8.49 -23.93 -29.92
C HIS A 252 7.79 -22.60 -29.57
N VAL A 253 8.02 -21.54 -30.36
CA VAL A 253 7.33 -20.24 -30.24
C VAL A 253 5.82 -20.38 -30.51
N SER A 254 5.41 -21.17 -31.50
CA SER A 254 4.00 -21.51 -31.76
C SER A 254 3.34 -22.19 -30.56
N ASN A 255 4.02 -23.21 -29.98
CA ASN A 255 3.54 -23.92 -28.80
C ASN A 255 3.45 -23.00 -27.57
N LEU A 256 4.45 -22.13 -27.32
CA LEU A 256 4.41 -21.13 -26.26
C LEU A 256 3.27 -20.12 -26.48
N ASN A 257 3.04 -19.66 -27.70
CA ASN A 257 1.93 -18.76 -28.03
C ASN A 257 0.55 -19.42 -27.80
N ALA A 258 0.40 -20.71 -28.09
CA ALA A 258 -0.81 -21.46 -27.76
C ALA A 258 -1.03 -21.56 -26.23
N VAL A 259 0.03 -21.83 -25.46
CA VAL A 259 0.01 -21.84 -23.99
C VAL A 259 -0.37 -20.46 -23.44
N ILE A 260 0.28 -19.38 -23.91
CA ILE A 260 -0.04 -17.99 -23.56
C ILE A 260 -1.52 -17.67 -23.87
N SER A 261 -2.04 -18.06 -25.04
CA SER A 261 -3.46 -17.87 -25.38
C SER A 261 -4.41 -18.59 -24.40
N SER A 262 -4.03 -19.77 -23.91
CA SER A 262 -4.81 -20.51 -22.92
C SER A 262 -4.77 -19.87 -21.53
N HIS A 263 -3.61 -19.31 -21.14
CA HIS A 263 -3.48 -18.55 -19.89
C HIS A 263 -4.23 -17.22 -19.96
N LEU A 264 -4.17 -16.47 -21.06
CA LEU A 264 -4.95 -15.24 -21.24
C LEU A 264 -6.47 -15.49 -21.14
N LYS A 265 -6.97 -16.59 -21.72
CA LYS A 265 -8.38 -17.02 -21.57
C LYS A 265 -8.73 -17.43 -20.14
N SER A 266 -7.75 -17.88 -19.36
CA SER A 266 -7.94 -18.24 -17.94
C SER A 266 -7.87 -17.00 -17.03
N ILE A 267 -6.98 -16.06 -17.33
CA ILE A 267 -6.87 -14.75 -16.67
C ILE A 267 -8.17 -13.97 -16.84
N GLY A 268 -8.70 -13.84 -18.07
CA GLY A 268 -9.98 -13.13 -18.29
C GLY A 268 -11.16 -13.70 -17.50
N LYS A 269 -11.22 -15.03 -17.32
CA LYS A 269 -12.23 -15.70 -16.47
C LYS A 269 -12.01 -15.44 -14.97
N LEU A 270 -10.77 -15.26 -14.54
CA LEU A 270 -10.45 -14.89 -13.16
C LEU A 270 -10.73 -13.40 -12.91
N GLU A 271 -10.43 -12.52 -13.86
CA GLU A 271 -10.77 -11.10 -13.81
C GLU A 271 -12.30 -10.88 -13.75
N GLU A 272 -13.07 -11.65 -14.52
CA GLU A 272 -14.54 -11.63 -14.50
C GLU A 272 -15.07 -12.06 -13.12
N LYS A 273 -14.58 -13.16 -12.54
CA LYS A 273 -14.92 -13.57 -11.17
C LYS A 273 -14.49 -12.54 -10.11
N ILE A 274 -13.30 -11.95 -10.23
CA ILE A 274 -12.82 -10.90 -9.33
C ILE A 274 -13.74 -9.66 -9.40
N LYS A 275 -14.32 -9.38 -10.57
CA LYS A 275 -15.29 -8.29 -10.77
C LYS A 275 -16.64 -8.62 -10.13
N GLU A 276 -17.13 -9.85 -10.26
CA GLU A 276 -18.34 -10.32 -9.56
C GLU A 276 -18.18 -10.26 -8.04
N GLU A 277 -17.08 -10.79 -7.50
CA GLU A 277 -16.75 -10.73 -6.06
C GLU A 277 -16.58 -9.31 -5.54
N LYS A 278 -15.99 -8.39 -6.33
CA LYS A 278 -15.93 -6.96 -5.96
C LYS A 278 -17.33 -6.34 -5.84
N VAL A 279 -18.25 -6.63 -6.77
CA VAL A 279 -19.63 -6.12 -6.71
C VAL A 279 -20.40 -6.74 -5.53
N ALA A 280 -20.18 -8.03 -5.23
CA ALA A 280 -20.74 -8.68 -4.05
C ALA A 280 -20.22 -8.03 -2.75
N ARG A 281 -18.89 -7.82 -2.64
CA ARG A 281 -18.25 -7.18 -1.49
C ARG A 281 -18.70 -5.72 -1.30
N GLU A 282 -18.83 -4.94 -2.37
CA GLU A 282 -19.40 -3.58 -2.30
C GLU A 282 -20.82 -3.55 -1.75
N LYS A 283 -21.64 -4.55 -2.11
CA LYS A 283 -23.02 -4.66 -1.61
C LYS A 283 -23.02 -4.98 -0.11
N VAL A 284 -22.23 -5.98 0.31
CA VAL A 284 -22.09 -6.34 1.74
C VAL A 284 -21.52 -5.18 2.56
N ASN A 285 -20.60 -4.37 2.02
CA ASN A 285 -20.05 -3.20 2.71
C ASN A 285 -21.11 -2.11 2.93
N LYS A 286 -21.96 -1.85 1.92
CA LYS A 286 -23.10 -0.93 2.05
C LYS A 286 -24.13 -1.44 3.05
N ASP A 287 -24.44 -2.74 3.03
CA ASP A 287 -25.34 -3.35 4.02
C ASP A 287 -24.76 -3.20 5.44
N TYR A 288 -23.45 -3.47 5.63
CA TYR A 288 -22.72 -3.24 6.89
C TYR A 288 -22.73 -1.77 7.34
N GLU A 289 -22.49 -0.81 6.44
CA GLU A 289 -22.59 0.63 6.74
C GLU A 289 -23.99 1.02 7.23
N THR A 290 -25.06 0.49 6.61
CA THR A 290 -26.44 0.75 7.09
C THR A 290 -26.78 0.05 8.41
N ILE A 291 -26.10 -1.05 8.76
CA ILE A 291 -26.27 -1.73 10.05
C ILE A 291 -25.48 -0.99 11.14
N SER A 292 -24.23 -0.60 10.85
CA SER A 292 -23.36 0.17 11.75
C SER A 292 -23.98 1.53 12.11
N THR A 293 -24.53 2.26 11.13
CA THR A 293 -25.23 3.54 11.39
C THR A 293 -26.55 3.38 12.15
N LYS A 294 -27.24 2.24 12.06
CA LYS A 294 -28.39 1.90 12.93
C LYS A 294 -27.94 1.56 14.35
N TYR A 295 -26.86 0.79 14.49
CA TYR A 295 -26.29 0.43 15.79
C TYR A 295 -25.80 1.67 16.55
N ALA A 296 -25.09 2.58 15.88
CA ALA A 296 -24.64 3.85 16.46
C ALA A 296 -25.82 4.67 17.01
N LYS A 297 -26.91 4.84 16.23
CA LYS A 297 -28.12 5.53 16.69
C LYS A 297 -28.80 4.82 17.86
N LEU A 298 -28.90 3.49 17.83
CA LEU A 298 -29.47 2.72 18.94
C LEU A 298 -28.62 2.83 20.22
N GLN A 299 -27.30 2.98 20.08
CA GLN A 299 -26.39 3.23 21.20
C GLN A 299 -26.52 4.67 21.73
N GLU A 300 -26.71 5.67 20.87
CA GLU A 300 -27.03 7.06 21.26
C GLU A 300 -28.38 7.12 22.00
N ASP A 301 -29.42 6.46 21.47
CA ASP A 301 -30.72 6.34 22.14
C ASP A 301 -30.60 5.63 23.49
N PHE A 302 -29.86 4.51 23.57
CA PHE A 302 -29.61 3.80 24.83
C PHE A 302 -28.91 4.70 25.85
N ASN A 303 -27.85 5.41 25.44
CA ASN A 303 -27.13 6.36 26.30
C ASN A 303 -28.04 7.52 26.75
N ALA A 304 -28.89 8.05 25.87
CA ALA A 304 -29.86 9.09 26.21
C ALA A 304 -30.91 8.58 27.22
N LYS A 305 -31.47 7.37 27.03
CA LYS A 305 -32.38 6.76 28.01
C LYS A 305 -31.68 6.51 29.34
N HIS A 306 -30.46 5.99 29.34
CA HIS A 306 -29.66 5.78 30.54
C HIS A 306 -29.42 7.10 31.30
N HIS A 307 -29.09 8.18 30.59
CA HIS A 307 -28.92 9.51 31.19
C HIS A 307 -30.24 10.06 31.76
N THR A 308 -31.39 9.87 31.10
CA THR A 308 -32.69 10.25 31.70
C THR A 308 -33.03 9.41 32.94
N LEU A 309 -32.61 8.15 32.98
CA LEU A 309 -32.80 7.27 34.15
C LEU A 309 -31.91 7.72 35.32
N GLU A 310 -30.64 8.06 35.07
CA GLU A 310 -29.79 8.71 36.07
C GLU A 310 -30.39 10.02 36.58
N GLN A 311 -30.92 10.88 35.70
CA GLN A 311 -31.54 12.15 36.11
C GLN A 311 -32.78 11.91 37.00
N LEU A 312 -33.62 10.92 36.66
CA LEU A 312 -34.73 10.49 37.51
C LEU A 312 -34.25 9.94 38.86
N GLN A 313 -33.19 9.13 38.87
CA GLN A 313 -32.61 8.57 40.10
C GLN A 313 -31.99 9.65 40.98
N LYS A 314 -31.29 10.64 40.39
CA LYS A 314 -30.77 11.83 41.08
C LYS A 314 -31.91 12.70 41.63
N SER A 315 -33.00 12.86 40.89
CA SER A 315 -34.22 13.55 41.35
C SER A 315 -34.95 12.82 42.47
N TYR A 316 -35.06 11.48 42.39
CA TYR A 316 -35.65 10.62 43.41
C TYR A 316 -34.83 10.62 44.71
N ASN A 317 -33.52 10.47 44.60
CA ASN A 317 -32.59 10.57 45.73
C ASN A 317 -32.64 11.96 46.37
N LYS A 318 -32.73 13.03 45.56
CA LYS A 318 -32.95 14.39 46.08
C LYS A 318 -34.28 14.50 46.83
N LYS A 319 -35.39 13.98 46.28
CA LYS A 319 -36.67 13.98 47.02
C LYS A 319 -36.62 13.17 48.31
N LEU A 320 -35.81 12.10 48.37
CA LEU A 320 -35.55 11.37 49.62
C LEU A 320 -34.74 12.20 50.63
N THR A 321 -33.77 13.00 50.20
CA THR A 321 -33.07 13.94 51.11
C THR A 321 -33.96 15.10 51.51
N ASP A 322 -34.77 15.64 50.59
CA ASP A 322 -35.72 16.73 50.85
C ASP A 322 -36.82 16.28 51.84
N ILE A 323 -37.28 15.02 51.75
CA ILE A 323 -38.21 14.43 52.74
C ILE A 323 -37.52 14.29 54.09
N LYS A 324 -36.29 13.76 54.15
CA LYS A 324 -35.54 13.66 55.42
C LYS A 324 -35.27 15.01 56.05
N SER A 325 -34.89 16.02 55.28
CA SER A 325 -34.73 17.37 55.82
C SER A 325 -36.06 17.94 56.30
N LEU A 326 -37.19 17.62 55.67
CA LEU A 326 -38.52 18.01 56.18
C LEU A 326 -38.93 17.22 57.45
N GLU A 327 -38.49 15.98 57.61
CA GLU A 327 -38.69 15.20 58.85
C GLU A 327 -37.81 15.74 59.99
N ASP A 328 -36.55 16.05 59.70
CA ASP A 328 -35.60 16.71 60.62
C ASP A 328 -36.05 18.14 60.95
N ASP A 329 -36.54 18.92 59.97
CA ASP A 329 -37.14 20.25 60.17
C ASP A 329 -38.42 20.14 61.01
N LEU A 330 -39.25 19.10 60.85
CA LEU A 330 -40.41 18.89 61.72
C LEU A 330 -40.00 18.47 63.15
N ALA A 331 -38.90 17.74 63.31
CA ALA A 331 -38.31 17.46 64.62
C ALA A 331 -37.73 18.75 65.25
N HIS A 332 -37.04 19.57 64.46
CA HIS A 332 -36.51 20.88 64.84
C HIS A 332 -37.64 21.86 65.19
N LEU A 333 -38.67 22.04 64.38
CA LEU A 333 -39.83 22.88 64.70
C LEU A 333 -40.58 22.38 65.94
N ARG A 334 -40.60 21.07 66.25
CA ARG A 334 -41.16 20.57 67.52
C ARG A 334 -40.26 20.91 68.71
N ALA A 335 -38.95 20.71 68.59
CA ALA A 335 -37.99 21.09 69.62
C ALA A 335 -37.95 22.61 69.83
N ASP A 336 -38.06 23.38 68.75
CA ASP A 336 -38.02 24.84 68.74
C ASP A 336 -39.37 25.45 69.11
N PHE A 337 -40.51 24.80 68.88
CA PHE A 337 -41.77 25.16 69.52
C PHE A 337 -41.69 25.00 71.04
N ALA A 338 -41.07 23.91 71.53
CA ALA A 338 -40.83 23.74 72.97
C ALA A 338 -39.82 24.76 73.53
N LYS A 339 -38.75 25.10 72.79
CA LYS A 339 -37.83 26.19 73.16
C LYS A 339 -38.51 27.55 73.12
N VAL A 340 -39.29 27.88 72.09
CA VAL A 340 -40.02 29.14 71.93
C VAL A 340 -41.09 29.30 72.99
N SER A 341 -41.76 28.22 73.42
CA SER A 341 -42.67 28.27 74.56
C SER A 341 -41.94 28.69 75.85
N LYS A 342 -40.77 28.10 76.15
CA LYS A 342 -39.91 28.51 77.28
C LYS A 342 -39.28 29.91 77.08
N GLN A 343 -38.90 30.24 75.86
CA GLN A 343 -38.29 31.53 75.54
C GLN A 343 -39.33 32.64 75.58
N LYS A 344 -40.63 32.39 75.34
CA LYS A 344 -41.69 33.36 75.57
C LYS A 344 -41.73 33.78 77.05
N GLU A 345 -41.71 32.82 77.98
CA GLU A 345 -41.65 33.08 79.43
C GLU A 345 -40.38 33.84 79.87
N ILE A 346 -39.32 33.80 79.06
CA ILE A 346 -38.04 34.51 79.29
C ILE A 346 -38.02 35.87 78.58
N PHE A 347 -38.61 36.00 77.40
CA PHE A 347 -38.66 37.25 76.63
C PHE A 347 -39.74 38.21 77.14
N GLU A 348 -40.83 37.73 77.71
CA GLU A 348 -41.74 38.58 78.52
C GLU A 348 -40.99 39.23 79.69
N LYS A 349 -39.98 38.54 80.26
CA LYS A 349 -39.10 39.07 81.32
C LYS A 349 -37.91 39.88 80.78
N ARG A 350 -37.58 39.79 79.48
CA ARG A 350 -36.39 40.45 78.88
C ARG A 350 -36.72 41.63 77.97
N MET A 351 -37.95 41.74 77.45
CA MET A 351 -38.42 42.98 76.79
C MET A 351 -38.32 44.17 77.73
N TYR A 352 -38.63 43.98 79.02
CA TYR A 352 -38.52 45.00 80.08
C TYR A 352 -37.08 45.50 80.33
N LEU A 353 -36.06 44.87 79.73
CA LEU A 353 -34.65 45.27 79.82
C LEU A 353 -34.11 45.81 78.49
N LEU A 354 -34.49 45.20 77.35
CA LEU A 354 -33.95 45.52 76.03
C LEU A 354 -34.45 46.85 75.43
N GLU A 355 -35.49 47.48 76.01
CA GLU A 355 -35.85 48.85 75.63
C GLU A 355 -34.84 49.90 76.13
N GLY A 356 -34.04 49.59 77.15
CA GLY A 356 -32.96 50.47 77.64
C GLY A 356 -31.75 50.50 76.71
N GLU A 357 -31.13 49.34 76.47
CA GLU A 357 -29.88 49.18 75.69
C GLU A 357 -29.96 49.71 74.25
N LYS A 358 -31.18 49.88 73.72
CA LYS A 358 -31.45 50.44 72.39
C LYS A 358 -31.08 51.93 72.28
N ALA A 359 -31.03 52.67 73.39
CA ALA A 359 -30.67 54.09 73.39
C ALA A 359 -29.18 54.31 73.08
N ASP A 360 -28.30 53.50 73.69
CA ASP A 360 -26.85 53.73 73.70
C ASP A 360 -26.20 53.47 72.33
N MET A 361 -26.60 52.38 71.66
CA MET A 361 -26.09 51.98 70.34
C MET A 361 -26.34 53.03 69.22
N THR A 362 -27.18 54.04 69.47
CA THR A 362 -27.39 55.15 68.55
C THR A 362 -26.23 56.16 68.53
N GLY A 363 -25.38 56.18 69.58
CA GLY A 363 -24.24 57.10 69.69
C GLY A 363 -23.06 56.74 68.79
N ASP A 364 -22.55 55.51 68.91
CA ASP A 364 -21.30 55.05 68.29
C ASP A 364 -21.29 55.17 66.76
N ARG A 365 -22.46 55.01 66.13
CA ARG A 365 -22.65 55.11 64.67
C ARG A 365 -22.15 56.44 64.10
N ASN A 366 -22.13 57.52 64.89
CA ASN A 366 -21.70 58.83 64.44
C ASN A 366 -20.16 58.99 64.46
N GLN A 367 -19.44 58.31 65.35
CA GLN A 367 -17.98 58.47 65.48
C GLN A 367 -17.22 57.86 64.29
N LEU A 368 -17.68 56.70 63.79
CA LEU A 368 -17.01 55.98 62.70
C LEU A 368 -17.01 56.76 61.36
N ARG A 369 -17.91 57.72 61.16
CA ARG A 369 -17.95 58.54 59.93
C ARG A 369 -16.78 59.52 59.79
N GLN A 370 -16.14 59.95 60.89
CA GLN A 370 -15.03 60.90 60.82
C GLN A 370 -13.69 60.28 60.37
N ARG A 371 -13.50 58.96 60.56
CA ARG A 371 -12.23 58.30 60.21
C ARG A 371 -12.00 58.10 58.71
N ILE A 372 -13.06 58.03 57.90
CA ILE A 372 -12.95 57.72 56.46
C ILE A 372 -12.30 58.88 55.68
N ALA A 373 -12.62 60.14 56.03
CA ALA A 373 -12.17 61.34 55.34
C ALA A 373 -10.66 61.67 55.48
N MET A 374 -9.88 60.85 56.20
CA MET A 374 -8.43 61.06 56.33
C MET A 374 -7.61 60.29 55.29
N PHE A 375 -8.03 59.07 54.91
CA PHE A 375 -7.28 58.21 53.99
C PHE A 375 -7.36 58.67 52.52
N GLU A 376 -8.37 59.48 52.16
CA GLU A 376 -8.50 60.02 50.81
C GLU A 376 -7.39 61.03 50.43
N LYS A 377 -6.63 61.54 51.42
CA LYS A 377 -5.52 62.50 51.19
C LYS A 377 -4.16 61.89 50.90
N GLU A 378 -3.94 60.60 51.19
CA GLU A 378 -2.62 59.96 50.98
C GLU A 378 -2.42 59.48 49.52
N ILE A 379 -3.49 59.44 48.72
CA ILE A 379 -3.51 58.89 47.35
C ILE A 379 -2.98 59.88 46.29
N ASP A 380 -2.97 61.19 46.55
CA ASP A 380 -2.54 62.19 45.56
C ASP A 380 -1.03 62.47 45.58
N GLU A 381 -0.33 62.26 46.70
CA GLU A 381 1.12 62.54 46.78
C GLU A 381 1.94 61.56 45.90
N LEU A 382 1.53 60.29 45.85
CA LEU A 382 2.19 59.25 45.06
C LEU A 382 2.09 59.46 43.53
N LYS A 383 1.14 60.28 43.05
CA LYS A 383 1.03 60.60 41.61
C LYS A 383 2.14 61.54 41.14
N ARG A 384 2.75 62.31 42.05
CA ARG A 384 3.66 63.43 41.71
C ARG A 384 5.10 63.01 41.37
N GLN A 385 5.48 61.76 41.63
CA GLN A 385 6.85 61.28 41.39
C GLN A 385 7.06 60.60 40.02
N ASN A 386 5.99 60.22 39.32
CA ASN A 386 6.07 59.40 38.10
C ASN A 386 6.19 60.20 36.78
N GLU A 387 6.21 61.53 36.83
CA GLU A 387 6.36 62.39 35.64
C GLU A 387 7.83 62.76 35.33
N ASN A 388 8.72 62.67 36.33
CA ASN A 388 10.07 63.25 36.22
C ASN A 388 11.08 62.34 35.46
N THR A 389 10.74 61.08 35.23
CA THR A 389 11.57 60.08 34.52
C THR A 389 11.37 60.08 33.00
N LYS A 390 10.53 60.97 32.46
CA LYS A 390 10.12 60.97 31.04
C LYS A 390 10.77 62.05 30.16
N ARG A 391 11.80 62.75 30.66
CA ARG A 391 12.46 63.91 29.99
C ARG A 391 13.94 63.72 29.60
N ILE A 392 14.49 62.52 29.70
CA ILE A 392 15.91 62.23 29.43
C ILE A 392 16.13 61.47 28.11
N ASN A 393 15.05 61.06 27.42
CA ASN A 393 15.10 60.21 26.22
C ASN A 393 14.89 60.96 24.89
N GLU A 394 15.25 62.25 24.83
CA GLU A 394 15.15 63.11 23.63
C GLU A 394 16.44 63.93 23.42
N ASN A 395 17.50 63.30 22.91
CA ASN A 395 18.32 63.81 21.79
C ASN A 395 19.58 62.95 21.55
N MET A 396 19.64 62.34 20.37
CA MET A 396 20.86 61.76 19.79
C MET A 396 21.64 62.82 18.99
N THR A 397 22.91 62.52 18.68
CA THR A 397 23.77 63.18 17.66
C THR A 397 24.14 64.66 17.85
N ARG A 398 25.43 64.93 18.09
CA ARG A 398 26.31 65.84 17.28
C ARG A 398 27.72 65.95 17.89
N GLU A 399 28.56 64.93 17.69
CA GLU A 399 30.02 65.06 17.90
C GLU A 399 30.79 64.51 16.67
N LYS A 400 30.89 65.38 15.66
CA LYS A 400 31.91 65.36 14.62
C LYS A 400 32.83 66.58 14.83
N ASP A 401 33.98 66.57 14.15
CA ASP A 401 34.84 67.72 13.76
C ASP A 401 36.04 68.13 14.63
N ILE A 402 36.40 67.39 15.69
CA ILE A 402 37.73 67.47 16.34
C ILE A 402 38.14 66.02 16.72
N ILE A 403 39.29 65.45 16.37
CA ILE A 403 40.63 66.01 16.08
C ILE A 403 41.16 65.53 14.71
N ALA A 404 41.15 66.39 13.70
CA ALA A 404 41.72 66.14 12.36
C ALA A 404 42.91 67.06 12.04
N LYS A 405 43.91 67.13 12.94
CA LYS A 405 45.07 68.05 12.84
C LYS A 405 46.38 67.45 13.40
N SER A 406 47.07 66.59 12.64
CA SER A 406 48.37 66.02 13.06
C SER A 406 49.33 65.57 11.94
N VAL A 407 49.04 65.83 10.65
CA VAL A 407 49.84 65.29 9.51
C VAL A 407 50.37 66.39 8.58
N ALA A 408 51.17 67.31 9.13
CA ALA A 408 51.90 68.32 8.33
C ALA A 408 53.12 68.91 9.07
N ARG A 409 54.31 68.34 8.84
CA ARG A 409 55.60 69.04 9.01
C ARG A 409 56.34 68.97 7.67
N TYR A 410 56.71 70.12 7.12
CA TYR A 410 57.44 70.26 5.86
C TYR A 410 58.79 70.94 6.14
N GLU A 411 59.88 70.30 5.73
CA GLU A 411 61.26 70.80 5.80
C GLU A 411 62.03 70.23 4.58
N ALA A 412 63.11 70.83 4.06
CA ALA A 412 63.26 72.19 3.54
C ALA A 412 64.38 72.20 2.46
N VAL A 413 64.25 73.05 1.43
CA VAL A 413 65.31 73.66 0.57
C VAL A 413 66.70 72.97 0.59
N ASN A 414 67.23 72.32 -0.45
CA ASN A 414 67.12 72.47 -1.92
C ASN A 414 67.69 73.79 -2.49
N LYS A 415 68.93 74.12 -2.12
CA LYS A 415 69.80 75.14 -2.73
C LYS A 415 71.25 74.63 -2.79
N ASP A 416 71.81 74.44 -3.98
CA ASP A 416 73.07 75.05 -4.42
C ASP A 416 73.49 74.56 -5.82
N GLN A 417 73.65 75.50 -6.77
CA GLN A 417 74.03 75.21 -8.16
C GLN A 417 75.53 75.37 -8.39
N HIS A 418 76.13 74.45 -9.14
CA HIS A 418 77.58 74.35 -9.35
C HIS A 418 78.07 75.28 -10.47
N LYS A 419 78.94 76.26 -10.14
CA LYS A 419 79.37 77.36 -11.05
C LYS A 419 80.84 77.23 -11.52
N LEU A 420 81.22 76.24 -12.35
CA LEU A 420 82.65 76.01 -12.65
C LEU A 420 83.10 75.82 -14.12
N ILE A 421 82.23 76.03 -15.12
CA ILE A 421 82.64 76.02 -16.54
C ILE A 421 83.17 77.41 -16.95
N LYS A 422 84.49 77.72 -16.82
CA LYS A 422 85.06 78.95 -17.43
C LYS A 422 86.58 79.20 -17.62
N ILE A 423 87.53 78.27 -17.40
CA ILE A 423 88.97 78.61 -17.49
C ILE A 423 89.82 77.53 -18.20
N GLN A 424 90.30 77.83 -19.42
CA GLN A 424 91.63 77.52 -20.02
C GLN A 424 91.60 77.55 -21.57
N GLU A 425 91.82 78.71 -22.21
CA GLU A 425 91.59 78.87 -23.67
C GLU A 425 92.57 79.84 -24.41
N GLN A 426 93.85 79.93 -24.01
CA GLN A 426 94.75 81.04 -24.44
C GLN A 426 96.13 80.67 -25.05
N GLY A 427 96.42 79.42 -25.41
CA GLY A 427 97.82 78.95 -25.61
C GLY A 427 98.53 79.15 -26.98
N LYS A 428 97.87 79.54 -28.08
CA LYS A 428 98.27 79.11 -29.45
C LYS A 428 98.92 80.16 -30.40
N LYS A 429 99.82 81.07 -29.97
CA LYS A 429 100.13 82.29 -30.78
C LYS A 429 101.59 82.78 -30.98
N LYS A 430 102.57 81.88 -31.15
CA LYS A 430 103.94 82.15 -31.69
C LYS A 430 104.34 80.91 -32.54
N LEU A 431 104.60 80.95 -33.86
CA LEU A 431 105.55 81.75 -34.69
C LEU A 431 107.02 81.38 -34.39
N GLU A 432 107.83 80.83 -35.30
CA GLU A 432 108.24 81.21 -36.70
C GLU A 432 109.25 82.37 -36.75
N ALA A 433 110.34 82.25 -37.54
CA ALA A 433 110.69 83.18 -38.64
C ALA A 433 112.09 83.08 -39.30
N GLU A 434 113.23 82.95 -38.60
CA GLU A 434 114.49 83.61 -39.07
C GLU A 434 115.74 82.75 -39.43
N LEU A 435 116.42 83.18 -40.52
CA LEU A 435 117.89 83.30 -40.76
C LEU A 435 118.66 82.26 -41.61
N ASP A 436 118.82 82.49 -42.93
CA ASP A 436 119.28 81.45 -43.91
C ASP A 436 120.47 81.79 -44.88
N ASN A 437 120.78 83.07 -45.19
CA ASN A 437 120.91 83.43 -46.63
C ASN A 437 122.29 83.90 -47.24
N PHE A 438 123.50 83.71 -46.64
CA PHE A 438 124.71 84.47 -47.09
C PHE A 438 126.10 83.77 -47.08
N ILE A 439 126.47 82.94 -48.09
CA ILE A 439 127.80 82.23 -48.14
C ILE A 439 128.52 82.12 -49.54
N VAL A 440 127.93 82.51 -50.67
CA VAL A 440 128.15 81.80 -51.96
C VAL A 440 129.46 81.99 -52.78
N GLU A 441 130.01 83.20 -52.98
CA GLU A 441 130.55 83.55 -54.33
C GLU A 441 132.05 83.35 -54.67
N THR A 442 132.97 83.05 -53.73
CA THR A 442 134.45 83.20 -53.91
C THR A 442 135.16 82.17 -54.84
N ASN A 443 134.50 81.67 -55.89
CA ASN A 443 134.60 80.25 -56.26
C ASN A 443 135.09 79.94 -57.71
N LYS A 444 135.77 80.88 -58.40
CA LYS A 444 135.91 80.80 -59.89
C LYS A 444 137.28 80.53 -60.51
N GLN A 445 138.38 81.16 -60.07
CA GLN A 445 139.65 81.12 -60.84
C GLN A 445 140.58 79.92 -60.54
N ALA A 446 140.39 79.18 -59.45
CA ALA A 446 141.20 78.01 -59.08
C ALA A 446 141.02 76.76 -59.99
N LYS A 447 140.43 76.91 -61.19
CA LYS A 447 139.85 75.78 -61.95
C LYS A 447 140.72 75.22 -63.07
N GLN A 448 141.77 75.92 -63.50
CA GLN A 448 142.48 75.60 -64.75
C GLN A 448 143.84 74.88 -64.57
N ILE A 449 144.37 74.82 -63.35
CA ILE A 449 145.51 73.94 -63.00
C ILE A 449 145.00 72.53 -62.69
N VAL A 450 143.86 72.43 -61.99
CA VAL A 450 143.14 71.19 -61.64
C VAL A 450 142.89 70.26 -62.85
N THR A 451 142.77 70.80 -64.06
CA THR A 451 142.41 70.02 -65.26
C THR A 451 143.46 69.02 -65.75
N LEU A 452 144.76 69.22 -65.45
CA LEU A 452 145.80 68.26 -65.85
C LEU A 452 146.01 67.16 -64.79
N GLU A 453 145.93 67.50 -63.49
CA GLU A 453 145.93 66.49 -62.42
C GLU A 453 144.71 65.56 -62.52
N ARG A 454 143.54 66.10 -62.92
CA ARG A 454 142.34 65.31 -63.21
C ARG A 454 142.56 64.17 -64.19
N GLN A 455 143.35 64.35 -65.26
CA GLN A 455 143.52 63.30 -66.26
C GLN A 455 144.29 62.08 -65.71
N LYS A 456 145.27 62.31 -64.83
CA LYS A 456 145.96 61.21 -64.12
C LYS A 456 145.02 60.49 -63.14
N ASN A 457 144.23 61.24 -62.38
CA ASN A 457 143.32 60.66 -61.39
C ASN A 457 142.16 59.89 -62.06
N SER A 458 141.65 60.38 -63.20
CA SER A 458 140.54 59.79 -63.95
C SER A 458 140.75 58.32 -64.30
N LEU A 459 141.96 57.92 -64.69
CA LEU A 459 142.26 56.51 -65.06
C LEU A 459 142.33 55.59 -63.82
N ALA A 460 142.72 56.12 -62.66
CA ALA A 460 142.68 55.38 -61.40
C ALA A 460 141.24 55.25 -60.86
N GLU A 461 140.42 56.30 -60.99
CA GLU A 461 138.98 56.24 -60.70
C GLU A 461 138.26 55.23 -61.61
N GLU A 462 138.62 55.14 -62.89
CA GLU A 462 137.99 54.21 -63.84
C GLU A 462 138.22 52.73 -63.45
N GLN A 463 139.44 52.38 -63.00
CA GLN A 463 139.76 51.05 -62.49
C GLN A 463 139.00 50.72 -61.18
N LEU A 464 138.89 51.71 -60.27
CA LEU A 464 138.12 51.56 -59.03
C LEU A 464 136.62 51.36 -59.32
N ASN A 465 136.06 52.15 -60.23
CA ASN A 465 134.66 52.10 -60.64
C ASN A 465 134.29 50.77 -61.34
N LEU A 466 135.20 50.20 -62.14
CA LEU A 466 135.00 48.87 -62.74
C LEU A 466 135.01 47.76 -61.68
N THR A 467 135.87 47.86 -60.68
CA THR A 467 135.94 46.89 -59.56
C THR A 467 134.63 46.95 -58.75
N LYS A 468 134.19 48.16 -58.40
CA LYS A 468 132.97 48.39 -57.61
C LYS A 468 131.71 47.87 -58.30
N LYS A 469 131.57 48.08 -59.62
CA LYS A 469 130.45 47.53 -60.41
C LYS A 469 130.34 46.00 -60.33
N ILE A 470 131.45 45.28 -60.17
CA ILE A 470 131.45 43.82 -60.03
C ILE A 470 130.94 43.42 -58.64
N GLU A 471 131.31 44.16 -57.59
CA GLU A 471 130.79 43.96 -56.23
C GLU A 471 129.29 44.28 -56.17
N ASP A 472 128.86 45.44 -56.70
CA ASP A 472 127.45 45.85 -56.81
C ASP A 472 126.61 44.75 -57.52
N SER A 473 127.12 44.20 -58.64
CA SER A 473 126.45 43.13 -59.39
C SER A 473 126.35 41.81 -58.62
N LEU A 474 127.36 41.47 -57.81
CA LEU A 474 127.36 40.26 -56.98
C LEU A 474 126.39 40.36 -55.81
N ASP A 475 126.20 41.55 -55.23
CA ASP A 475 125.21 41.79 -54.19
C ASP A 475 123.78 41.87 -54.75
N GLU A 476 123.57 42.40 -55.95
CA GLU A 476 122.28 42.31 -56.65
C GLU A 476 121.89 40.85 -56.92
N ILE A 477 122.84 39.98 -57.31
CA ILE A 477 122.61 38.53 -57.46
C ILE A 477 122.25 37.86 -56.12
N LYS A 478 122.82 38.30 -54.98
CA LYS A 478 122.42 37.80 -53.65
C LYS A 478 121.00 38.22 -53.31
N LEU A 479 120.63 39.48 -53.54
CA LEU A 479 119.28 40.01 -53.34
C LEU A 479 118.24 39.23 -54.18
N LYS A 480 118.51 38.99 -55.47
CA LYS A 480 117.60 38.20 -56.32
C LYS A 480 117.49 36.73 -55.90
N LYS A 481 118.52 36.14 -55.30
CA LYS A 481 118.42 34.81 -54.68
C LYS A 481 117.56 34.79 -53.41
N ALA A 482 117.58 35.86 -52.61
CA ALA A 482 116.69 36.01 -51.46
C ALA A 482 115.22 36.19 -51.90
N GLU A 483 114.95 37.09 -52.86
CA GLU A 483 113.60 37.27 -53.43
C GLU A 483 113.00 35.95 -53.95
N ILE A 484 113.79 35.13 -54.65
CA ILE A 484 113.36 33.82 -55.15
C ILE A 484 113.07 32.82 -54.01
N TYR A 485 113.80 32.89 -52.90
CA TYR A 485 113.55 32.06 -51.73
C TYR A 485 112.24 32.43 -51.04
N ASP A 486 112.01 33.72 -50.79
CA ASP A 486 110.79 34.23 -50.14
C ASP A 486 109.55 33.99 -51.01
N LEU A 487 109.64 34.16 -52.34
CA LEU A 487 108.56 33.81 -53.26
C LEU A 487 108.23 32.31 -53.23
N LYS A 488 109.24 31.42 -53.18
CA LYS A 488 109.01 29.97 -53.04
C LYS A 488 108.38 29.61 -51.68
N LYS A 489 108.79 30.29 -50.60
CA LYS A 489 108.18 30.13 -49.28
C LYS A 489 106.71 30.55 -49.30
N ASN A 490 106.40 31.70 -49.89
CA ASN A 490 105.04 32.22 -50.02
C ASN A 490 104.13 31.30 -50.86
N ILE A 491 104.65 30.69 -51.92
CA ILE A 491 103.92 29.67 -52.71
C ILE A 491 103.60 28.44 -51.85
N SER A 492 104.59 27.89 -51.13
CA SER A 492 104.38 26.75 -50.22
C SER A 492 103.38 27.08 -49.09
N GLU A 493 103.44 28.28 -48.51
CA GLU A 493 102.44 28.73 -47.55
C GLU A 493 101.03 28.84 -48.16
N ALA A 494 100.90 29.29 -49.40
CA ALA A 494 99.61 29.37 -50.11
C ALA A 494 99.04 27.98 -50.46
N GLU A 495 99.87 27.05 -50.93
CA GLU A 495 99.48 25.66 -51.20
C GLU A 495 99.00 24.93 -49.93
N ASN A 496 99.68 25.13 -48.81
CA ASN A 496 99.27 24.57 -47.52
C ASN A 496 97.95 25.18 -47.03
N ARG A 497 97.75 26.50 -47.18
CA ARG A 497 96.45 27.15 -46.88
C ARG A 497 95.33 26.63 -47.77
N LEU A 498 95.60 26.38 -49.06
CA LEU A 498 94.62 25.80 -49.99
C LEU A 498 94.20 24.39 -49.56
N ARG A 499 95.14 23.51 -49.20
CA ARG A 499 94.84 22.17 -48.67
C ARG A 499 94.03 22.23 -47.37
N MET A 500 94.35 23.15 -46.46
CA MET A 500 93.56 23.34 -45.23
C MET A 500 92.11 23.74 -45.54
N GLN A 501 91.89 24.65 -46.50
CA GLN A 501 90.55 25.06 -46.93
C GLN A 501 89.78 23.94 -47.65
N GLN A 502 90.45 23.12 -48.47
CA GLN A 502 89.84 21.95 -49.11
C GLN A 502 89.37 20.92 -48.07
N ASN A 503 90.23 20.56 -47.10
CA ASN A 503 89.87 19.65 -46.01
C ASN A 503 88.69 20.19 -45.19
N LEU A 504 88.67 21.49 -44.89
CA LEU A 504 87.59 22.13 -44.14
C LEU A 504 86.27 22.12 -44.92
N TYR A 505 86.31 22.35 -46.23
CA TYR A 505 85.14 22.28 -47.11
C TYR A 505 84.56 20.86 -47.17
N ASP A 506 85.40 19.83 -47.37
CA ASP A 506 84.93 18.44 -47.41
C ASP A 506 84.42 17.95 -46.05
N GLN A 507 85.00 18.42 -44.93
CA GLN A 507 84.44 18.21 -43.60
C GLN A 507 83.04 18.82 -43.47
N VAL A 508 82.88 20.12 -43.74
CA VAL A 508 81.58 20.82 -43.66
C VAL A 508 80.54 20.20 -44.60
N ARG A 509 80.97 19.72 -45.78
CA ARG A 509 80.11 18.98 -46.72
C ARG A 509 79.67 17.63 -46.15
N SER A 510 80.53 16.92 -45.43
CA SER A 510 80.17 15.66 -44.75
C SER A 510 79.21 15.89 -43.58
N GLU A 511 79.45 16.94 -42.77
CA GLU A 511 78.59 17.34 -41.65
C GLU A 511 77.21 17.77 -42.15
N ARG A 512 77.14 18.58 -43.21
CA ARG A 512 75.89 18.96 -43.89
C ARG A 512 75.11 17.72 -44.33
N ASN A 513 75.77 16.76 -44.99
CA ASN A 513 75.11 15.54 -45.47
C ASN A 513 74.61 14.65 -44.32
N ALA A 514 75.33 14.59 -43.20
CA ALA A 514 74.90 13.87 -42.01
C ALA A 514 73.67 14.54 -41.37
N LEU A 515 73.68 15.87 -41.21
CA LEU A 515 72.54 16.64 -40.71
C LEU A 515 71.31 16.55 -41.62
N GLU A 516 71.52 16.58 -42.95
CA GLU A 516 70.46 16.39 -43.96
C GLU A 516 69.81 15.00 -43.85
N LYS A 517 70.62 13.95 -43.63
CA LYS A 517 70.13 12.58 -43.37
C LYS A 517 69.35 12.48 -42.05
N SER A 518 69.89 13.00 -40.94
CA SER A 518 69.19 12.97 -39.64
C SER A 518 67.92 13.83 -39.62
N LEU A 519 67.86 14.93 -40.39
CA LEU A 519 66.64 15.70 -40.61
C LEU A 519 65.59 14.87 -41.36
N GLN A 520 65.99 14.12 -42.39
CA GLN A 520 65.09 13.24 -43.14
C GLN A 520 64.59 12.05 -42.29
N GLU A 521 65.45 11.46 -41.45
CA GLU A 521 65.10 10.40 -40.50
C GLU A 521 64.11 10.91 -39.45
N SER A 522 64.39 12.05 -38.80
CA SER A 522 63.48 12.66 -37.83
C SER A 522 62.15 13.12 -38.46
N SER A 523 62.16 13.55 -39.72
CA SER A 523 60.94 13.86 -40.49
C SER A 523 60.09 12.60 -40.74
N ALA A 524 60.73 11.47 -41.06
CA ALA A 524 60.05 10.18 -41.21
C ALA A 524 59.44 9.69 -39.88
N GLU A 525 60.19 9.76 -38.77
CA GLU A 525 59.68 9.47 -37.43
C GLU A 525 58.49 10.37 -37.05
N SER A 526 58.58 11.68 -37.32
CA SER A 526 57.47 12.62 -37.11
C SER A 526 56.23 12.22 -37.94
N GLY A 527 56.44 11.74 -39.17
CA GLY A 527 55.40 11.17 -40.02
C GLY A 527 54.74 9.92 -39.43
N GLU A 528 55.53 9.00 -38.88
CA GLU A 528 55.01 7.83 -38.16
C GLU A 528 54.27 8.18 -36.87
N LEU A 529 54.82 9.07 -36.06
CA LEU A 529 54.20 9.52 -34.82
C LEU A 529 52.87 10.22 -35.10
N LYS A 530 52.76 11.00 -36.19
CA LYS A 530 51.49 11.56 -36.66
C LYS A 530 50.49 10.50 -37.12
N LYS A 531 50.93 9.39 -37.74
CA LYS A 531 50.06 8.24 -38.07
C LYS A 531 49.58 7.52 -36.81
N LYS A 532 50.50 7.20 -35.88
CA LYS A 532 50.21 6.58 -34.58
C LYS A 532 49.22 7.44 -33.77
N LEU A 533 49.43 8.75 -33.71
CA LEU A 533 48.54 9.71 -33.04
C LEU A 533 47.14 9.79 -33.69
N LYS A 534 47.03 9.69 -35.03
CA LYS A 534 45.70 9.58 -35.68
C LYS A 534 44.97 8.30 -35.28
N ILE A 535 45.67 7.17 -35.18
CA ILE A 535 45.09 5.89 -34.75
C ILE A 535 44.64 5.95 -33.29
N THR A 536 45.50 6.42 -32.38
CA THR A 536 45.13 6.53 -30.96
C THR A 536 44.03 7.56 -30.73
N ASN A 537 44.00 8.66 -31.47
CA ASN A 537 42.90 9.62 -31.37
C ASN A 537 41.56 9.05 -31.88
N HIS A 538 41.57 8.20 -32.91
CA HIS A 538 40.37 7.48 -33.35
C HIS A 538 39.91 6.46 -32.29
N GLN A 539 40.84 5.72 -31.67
CA GLN A 539 40.55 4.83 -30.54
C GLN A 539 40.00 5.61 -29.33
N ILE A 540 40.48 6.83 -29.07
CA ILE A 540 39.95 7.71 -28.01
C ILE A 540 38.51 8.15 -28.31
N GLU A 541 38.17 8.53 -29.55
CA GLU A 541 36.78 8.84 -29.89
C GLU A 541 35.87 7.60 -29.81
N GLN A 542 36.32 6.44 -30.29
CA GLN A 542 35.57 5.18 -30.15
C GLN A 542 35.34 4.81 -28.67
N LEU A 543 36.35 4.98 -27.81
CA LEU A 543 36.21 4.75 -26.37
C LEU A 543 35.28 5.77 -25.68
N LYS A 544 35.17 7.01 -26.19
CA LYS A 544 34.16 7.98 -25.71
C LYS A 544 32.75 7.60 -26.13
N GLU A 545 32.56 7.05 -27.33
CA GLU A 545 31.26 6.50 -27.76
C GLU A 545 30.89 5.26 -26.92
N ASP A 546 31.84 4.37 -26.63
CA ASP A 546 31.64 3.24 -25.71
C ASP A 546 31.34 3.69 -24.27
N VAL A 547 31.96 4.76 -23.77
CA VAL A 547 31.66 5.31 -22.43
C VAL A 547 30.27 5.95 -22.42
N THR A 548 29.96 6.85 -23.37
CA THR A 548 28.67 7.55 -23.38
C THR A 548 27.48 6.63 -23.67
N THR A 549 27.66 5.55 -24.44
CA THR A 549 26.64 4.50 -24.58
C THR A 549 26.48 3.68 -23.30
N LYS A 550 27.57 3.35 -22.59
CA LYS A 550 27.50 2.71 -21.27
C LYS A 550 26.86 3.60 -20.20
N GLU A 551 27.13 4.91 -20.19
CA GLU A 551 26.44 5.87 -19.31
C GLU A 551 24.93 5.89 -19.59
N GLN A 552 24.52 5.92 -20.85
CA GLN A 552 23.10 5.83 -21.21
C GLN A 552 22.45 4.49 -20.81
N LEU A 553 23.20 3.39 -20.81
CA LEU A 553 22.74 2.09 -20.29
C LEU A 553 22.66 2.10 -18.75
N LEU A 554 23.66 2.64 -18.05
CA LEU A 554 23.67 2.79 -16.59
C LEU A 554 22.49 3.63 -16.10
N ILE A 555 22.17 4.73 -16.81
CA ILE A 555 21.00 5.56 -16.50
C ILE A 555 19.68 4.78 -16.74
N LYS A 556 19.62 3.86 -17.70
CA LYS A 556 18.45 2.98 -17.90
C LYS A 556 18.34 1.94 -16.78
N GLU A 557 19.44 1.27 -16.45
CA GLU A 557 19.58 0.33 -15.31
C GLU A 557 19.13 1.00 -14.00
N GLU A 558 19.64 2.18 -13.66
CA GLU A 558 19.22 2.93 -12.46
C GLU A 558 17.73 3.24 -12.46
N ASN A 559 17.16 3.64 -13.60
CA ASN A 559 15.74 3.96 -13.70
C ASN A 559 14.86 2.70 -13.60
N ILE A 560 15.35 1.53 -14.00
CA ILE A 560 14.71 0.23 -13.78
C ILE A 560 14.83 -0.15 -12.31
N MET A 561 16.02 -0.08 -11.72
CA MET A 561 16.25 -0.38 -10.30
C MET A 561 15.41 0.52 -9.37
N ARG A 562 15.29 1.83 -9.68
CA ARG A 562 14.41 2.77 -8.97
C ARG A 562 12.91 2.49 -9.17
N LYS A 563 12.49 1.75 -10.20
CA LYS A 563 11.11 1.21 -10.32
C LYS A 563 10.96 -0.06 -9.48
N VAL A 564 11.84 -1.04 -9.65
CA VAL A 564 11.83 -2.31 -8.92
C VAL A 564 11.88 -2.10 -7.41
N GLN A 565 12.68 -1.14 -6.91
CA GLN A 565 12.73 -0.82 -5.49
C GLN A 565 11.42 -0.17 -5.00
N LYS A 566 10.71 0.64 -5.82
CA LYS A 566 9.37 1.15 -5.48
C LYS A 566 8.32 0.05 -5.51
N GLU A 567 8.36 -0.84 -6.48
CA GLU A 567 7.47 -2.00 -6.58
C GLU A 567 7.66 -2.94 -5.39
N LYS A 568 8.91 -3.21 -5.00
CA LYS A 568 9.29 -3.95 -3.78
C LYS A 568 8.74 -3.31 -2.52
N GLU A 569 8.89 -1.99 -2.33
CA GLU A 569 8.36 -1.33 -1.13
C GLU A 569 6.83 -1.23 -1.13
N ASN A 570 6.18 -1.10 -2.30
CA ASN A 570 4.72 -1.21 -2.43
C ASN A 570 4.25 -2.62 -2.05
N LEU A 571 4.86 -3.68 -2.61
CA LEU A 571 4.57 -5.08 -2.28
C LEU A 571 4.80 -5.37 -0.80
N LYS A 572 5.76 -4.71 -0.15
CA LYS A 572 6.03 -4.82 1.29
C LYS A 572 4.94 -4.15 2.13
N VAL A 573 4.36 -3.03 1.66
CA VAL A 573 3.18 -2.41 2.28
C VAL A 573 1.94 -3.29 2.09
N GLU A 574 1.72 -3.83 0.89
CA GLU A 574 0.60 -4.76 0.61
C GLU A 574 0.72 -6.05 1.44
N LEU A 575 1.92 -6.62 1.55
CA LEU A 575 2.21 -7.79 2.39
C LEU A 575 1.92 -7.51 3.87
N ASN A 576 2.34 -6.34 4.40
CA ASN A 576 2.02 -5.95 5.77
C ASN A 576 0.51 -5.76 5.99
N GLN A 577 -0.20 -5.15 5.03
CA GLN A 577 -1.66 -5.03 5.08
C GLN A 577 -2.35 -6.39 5.01
N ALA A 578 -1.81 -7.35 4.26
CA ALA A 578 -2.29 -8.72 4.21
C ALA A 578 -2.03 -9.47 5.52
N PHE A 579 -0.88 -9.28 6.17
CA PHE A 579 -0.61 -9.84 7.49
C PHE A 579 -1.57 -9.31 8.56
N GLU A 580 -1.85 -8.00 8.59
CA GLU A 580 -2.79 -7.43 9.57
C GLU A 580 -4.24 -7.89 9.30
N GLN A 581 -4.62 -8.07 8.02
CA GLN A 581 -5.90 -8.72 7.65
C GLN A 581 -5.96 -10.20 8.07
N VAL A 582 -4.88 -10.97 7.90
CA VAL A 582 -4.82 -12.38 8.35
C VAL A 582 -4.87 -12.48 9.88
N LYS A 583 -4.22 -11.55 10.59
CA LYS A 583 -4.25 -11.46 12.05
C LYS A 583 -5.65 -11.15 12.56
N THR A 584 -6.28 -10.08 12.06
CA THR A 584 -7.66 -9.72 12.44
C THR A 584 -8.67 -10.79 12.05
N LEU A 585 -8.48 -11.50 10.93
CA LEU A 585 -9.31 -12.67 10.58
C LEU A 585 -9.12 -13.83 11.57
N LYS A 586 -7.90 -14.11 12.05
CA LYS A 586 -7.65 -15.12 13.10
C LYS A 586 -8.27 -14.73 14.43
N GLU A 587 -8.22 -13.46 14.81
CA GLU A 587 -8.86 -12.92 16.02
C GLU A 587 -10.40 -13.10 15.92
N ASN A 588 -11.01 -12.71 14.80
CA ASN A 588 -12.43 -12.94 14.52
C ASN A 588 -12.82 -14.44 14.53
N ILE A 589 -11.99 -15.32 13.97
CA ILE A 589 -12.23 -16.77 14.01
C ILE A 589 -12.20 -17.28 15.46
N SER A 590 -11.21 -16.85 16.27
CA SER A 590 -11.11 -17.20 17.69
C SER A 590 -12.35 -16.78 18.49
N GLU A 591 -12.87 -15.58 18.24
CA GLU A 591 -14.13 -15.11 18.84
C GLU A 591 -15.33 -15.95 18.42
N LYS A 592 -15.42 -16.33 17.13
CA LYS A 592 -16.53 -17.17 16.62
C LYS A 592 -16.45 -18.61 17.14
N ASP A 593 -15.25 -19.17 17.26
CA ASP A 593 -14.99 -20.44 17.93
C ASP A 593 -15.47 -20.44 19.39
N ALA A 594 -15.24 -19.33 20.11
CA ALA A 594 -15.68 -19.17 21.50
C ALA A 594 -17.20 -18.97 21.62
N GLU A 595 -17.80 -18.23 20.68
CA GLU A 595 -19.26 -18.07 20.58
C GLU A 595 -19.95 -19.39 20.22
N GLU A 596 -19.41 -20.17 19.29
CA GLU A 596 -19.91 -21.50 18.94
C GLU A 596 -19.87 -22.42 20.16
N LYS A 597 -18.72 -22.55 20.84
CA LYS A 597 -18.58 -23.38 22.05
C LYS A 597 -19.59 -22.99 23.14
N ARG A 598 -19.88 -21.69 23.29
CA ARG A 598 -20.92 -21.18 24.19
C ARG A 598 -22.33 -21.57 23.75
N LEU A 599 -22.67 -21.40 22.47
CA LEU A 599 -23.98 -21.77 21.92
C LEU A 599 -24.21 -23.29 21.98
N HIS A 600 -23.19 -24.08 21.65
CA HIS A 600 -23.21 -25.55 21.73
C HIS A 600 -23.49 -26.02 23.16
N LYS A 601 -22.87 -25.40 24.17
CA LYS A 601 -23.18 -25.65 25.58
C LYS A 601 -24.64 -25.29 25.91
N GLN A 602 -25.13 -24.13 25.48
CA GLN A 602 -26.53 -23.74 25.73
C GLN A 602 -27.52 -24.71 25.05
N ILE A 603 -27.19 -25.26 23.88
CA ILE A 603 -27.98 -26.32 23.23
C ILE A 603 -27.99 -27.59 24.09
N MET A 604 -26.83 -28.07 24.54
CA MET A 604 -26.75 -29.26 25.42
C MET A 604 -27.53 -29.08 26.74
N ASP A 605 -27.43 -27.90 27.37
CA ASP A 605 -28.16 -27.57 28.60
C ASP A 605 -29.68 -27.54 28.34
N ASN A 606 -30.13 -26.98 27.21
CA ASN A 606 -31.54 -26.99 26.80
C ASN A 606 -32.04 -28.41 26.44
N GLU A 607 -31.27 -29.22 25.72
CA GLU A 607 -31.60 -30.61 25.43
C GLU A 607 -31.68 -31.48 26.69
N LYS A 608 -30.88 -31.17 27.71
CA LYS A 608 -31.00 -31.80 29.03
C LYS A 608 -32.32 -31.40 29.69
N LEU A 609 -32.66 -30.11 29.72
CA LEU A 609 -33.91 -29.61 30.28
C LEU A 609 -35.15 -30.19 29.56
N ILE A 610 -35.13 -30.30 28.23
CA ILE A 610 -36.20 -30.92 27.44
C ILE A 610 -36.37 -32.41 27.80
N ARG A 611 -35.28 -33.15 28.00
CA ARG A 611 -35.32 -34.56 28.43
C ARG A 611 -35.78 -34.73 29.88
N GLU A 612 -35.57 -33.74 30.74
CA GLU A 612 -36.09 -33.71 32.11
C GLU A 612 -37.62 -33.44 32.07
N GLN A 613 -38.05 -32.38 31.39
CA GLN A 613 -39.47 -32.05 31.19
C GLN A 613 -40.27 -33.17 30.51
N ALA A 614 -39.68 -33.91 29.57
CA ALA A 614 -40.33 -35.05 28.93
C ALA A 614 -40.62 -36.19 29.93
N LYS A 615 -39.72 -36.45 30.88
CA LYS A 615 -39.94 -37.44 31.96
C LYS A 615 -40.97 -36.96 32.98
N ASP A 616 -41.01 -35.67 33.27
CA ASP A 616 -42.01 -35.09 34.17
C ASP A 616 -43.42 -35.19 33.55
N LEU A 617 -43.53 -34.94 32.24
CA LEU A 617 -44.77 -35.15 31.48
C LEU A 617 -45.18 -36.63 31.42
N GLU A 618 -44.24 -37.55 31.24
CA GLU A 618 -44.50 -39.00 31.28
C GLU A 618 -44.98 -39.44 32.68
N GLN A 619 -44.37 -38.94 33.76
CA GLN A 619 -44.84 -39.18 35.13
C GLN A 619 -46.26 -38.64 35.35
N LEU A 620 -46.54 -37.40 34.96
CA LEU A 620 -47.87 -36.79 35.07
C LEU A 620 -48.93 -37.52 34.23
N MET A 621 -48.55 -38.07 33.07
CA MET A 621 -49.44 -38.94 32.28
C MET A 621 -49.74 -40.27 32.98
N ASN A 622 -48.72 -40.91 33.57
CA ASN A 622 -48.91 -42.12 34.36
C ASN A 622 -49.78 -41.87 35.60
N GLU A 623 -49.57 -40.77 36.34
CA GLU A 623 -50.43 -40.36 37.46
C GLU A 623 -51.87 -40.11 37.01
N ARG A 624 -52.07 -39.37 35.91
CA ARG A 624 -53.39 -39.14 35.30
C ARG A 624 -54.10 -40.45 34.97
N ASP A 625 -53.40 -41.43 34.41
CA ASP A 625 -54.00 -42.69 33.94
C ASP A 625 -54.27 -43.65 35.10
N ILE A 626 -53.46 -43.62 36.16
CA ILE A 626 -53.76 -44.27 37.44
C ILE A 626 -55.01 -43.65 38.08
N LEU A 627 -55.10 -42.32 38.17
CA LEU A 627 -56.25 -41.61 38.73
C LEU A 627 -57.53 -41.81 37.89
N GLY A 628 -57.42 -41.79 36.56
CA GLY A 628 -58.51 -42.11 35.65
C GLY A 628 -59.02 -43.54 35.85
N SER A 629 -58.10 -44.50 35.97
CA SER A 629 -58.44 -45.91 36.27
C SER A 629 -59.12 -46.07 37.63
N GLN A 630 -58.72 -45.31 38.65
CA GLN A 630 -59.38 -45.30 39.96
C GLN A 630 -60.78 -44.65 39.89
N LEU A 631 -60.93 -43.57 39.12
CA LEU A 631 -62.19 -42.85 38.95
C LEU A 631 -63.22 -43.69 38.19
N VAL A 632 -62.82 -44.43 37.16
CA VAL A 632 -63.69 -45.40 36.47
C VAL A 632 -64.18 -46.47 37.45
N ARG A 633 -63.27 -47.15 38.17
CA ARG A 633 -63.64 -48.17 39.17
C ARG A 633 -64.60 -47.63 40.24
N ARG A 634 -64.44 -46.37 40.64
CA ARG A 634 -65.33 -45.70 41.62
C ARG A 634 -66.68 -45.33 41.04
N ASN A 635 -66.76 -44.98 39.76
CA ASN A 635 -68.04 -44.82 39.06
C ASN A 635 -68.77 -46.16 38.91
N ASP A 636 -68.05 -47.25 38.61
CA ASP A 636 -68.61 -48.61 38.53
C ASP A 636 -69.14 -49.07 39.91
N GLU A 637 -68.38 -48.82 40.98
CA GLU A 637 -68.79 -49.07 42.37
C GLU A 637 -70.06 -48.27 42.73
N ILE A 638 -70.13 -47.00 42.34
CA ILE A 638 -71.32 -46.14 42.52
C ILE A 638 -72.52 -46.64 41.71
N ALA A 639 -72.32 -47.13 40.48
CA ALA A 639 -73.39 -47.71 39.66
C ALA A 639 -73.97 -48.97 40.30
N LEU A 640 -73.12 -49.91 40.72
CA LEU A 640 -73.51 -51.14 41.43
C LEU A 640 -74.23 -50.83 42.76
N LEU A 641 -73.80 -49.79 43.48
CA LEU A 641 -74.49 -49.33 44.69
C LEU A 641 -75.86 -48.72 44.38
N HIS A 642 -76.02 -47.96 43.30
CA HIS A 642 -77.33 -47.45 42.87
C HIS A 642 -78.29 -48.58 42.46
N GLU A 643 -77.83 -49.56 41.67
CA GLU A 643 -78.64 -50.75 41.33
C GLU A 643 -79.07 -51.52 42.59
N LYS A 644 -78.15 -51.73 43.53
CA LYS A 644 -78.43 -52.37 44.81
C LYS A 644 -79.47 -51.59 45.63
N ILE A 645 -79.40 -50.24 45.64
CA ILE A 645 -80.39 -49.39 46.30
C ILE A 645 -81.76 -49.52 45.63
N LEU A 646 -81.84 -49.52 44.28
CA LEU A 646 -83.08 -49.68 43.54
C LEU A 646 -83.74 -51.05 43.80
N ILE A 647 -82.95 -52.13 43.83
CA ILE A 647 -83.42 -53.49 44.15
C ILE A 647 -83.96 -53.55 45.60
N LEU A 648 -83.24 -52.96 46.56
CA LEU A 648 -83.66 -52.89 47.96
C LEU A 648 -84.93 -52.04 48.13
N GLN A 649 -85.07 -50.92 47.42
CA GLN A 649 -86.28 -50.09 47.44
C GLN A 649 -87.49 -50.84 46.85
N ALA A 650 -87.32 -51.53 45.72
CA ALA A 650 -88.39 -52.35 45.13
C ALA A 650 -88.80 -53.53 46.04
N THR A 651 -87.83 -54.15 46.73
CA THR A 651 -88.10 -55.19 47.72
C THR A 651 -88.82 -54.63 48.94
N LEU A 652 -88.43 -53.45 49.43
CA LEU A 652 -89.08 -52.77 50.55
C LEU A 652 -90.53 -52.41 50.23
N GLN A 653 -90.79 -51.75 49.08
CA GLN A 653 -92.14 -51.39 48.64
C GLN A 653 -93.04 -52.62 48.48
N ARG A 654 -92.50 -53.74 48.00
CA ARG A 654 -93.22 -55.02 47.94
C ARG A 654 -93.56 -55.55 49.33
N GLY A 655 -92.63 -55.46 50.27
CA GLY A 655 -92.84 -55.82 51.68
C GLY A 655 -93.87 -54.94 52.38
N GLU A 656 -93.81 -53.62 52.18
CA GLU A 656 -94.78 -52.63 52.68
C GLU A 656 -96.19 -52.91 52.14
N SER A 657 -96.32 -53.18 50.84
CA SER A 657 -97.60 -53.54 50.20
C SER A 657 -98.18 -54.85 50.77
N GLN A 658 -97.34 -55.88 50.95
CA GLN A 658 -97.75 -57.14 51.57
C GLN A 658 -98.12 -56.95 53.06
N TYR A 659 -97.40 -56.11 53.80
CA TYR A 659 -97.70 -55.80 55.19
C TYR A 659 -99.03 -55.03 55.32
N ALA A 660 -99.28 -54.06 54.45
CA ALA A 660 -100.56 -53.34 54.38
C ALA A 660 -101.74 -54.27 54.08
N GLN A 661 -101.57 -55.23 53.14
CA GLN A 661 -102.55 -56.29 52.89
C GLN A 661 -102.82 -57.11 54.16
N ARG A 662 -101.79 -57.54 54.90
CA ARG A 662 -101.97 -58.28 56.15
C ARG A 662 -102.61 -57.45 57.27
N LEU A 663 -102.40 -56.15 57.32
CA LEU A 663 -103.11 -55.27 58.27
C LEU A 663 -104.62 -55.19 57.95
N GLU A 664 -105.00 -55.17 56.67
CA GLU A 664 -106.42 -55.19 56.28
C GLU A 664 -107.04 -56.59 56.45
N ASP A 665 -106.32 -57.69 56.16
CA ASP A 665 -106.74 -59.06 56.54
C ASP A 665 -107.07 -59.13 58.05
N ILE A 666 -106.16 -58.64 58.90
CA ILE A 666 -106.32 -58.59 60.36
C ILE A 666 -107.50 -57.69 60.76
N ARG A 667 -107.78 -56.61 60.02
CA ARG A 667 -108.94 -55.74 60.26
C ARG A 667 -110.25 -56.44 59.92
N LEU A 668 -110.32 -57.11 58.76
CA LEU A 668 -111.49 -57.88 58.33
C LEU A 668 -111.78 -59.02 59.33
N LEU A 669 -110.75 -59.77 59.73
CA LEU A 669 -110.87 -60.80 60.77
C LEU A 669 -111.32 -60.22 62.13
N LYS A 670 -110.85 -59.03 62.52
CA LYS A 670 -111.33 -58.34 63.74
C LYS A 670 -112.78 -57.87 63.63
N ILE A 671 -113.28 -57.55 62.43
CA ILE A 671 -114.70 -57.24 62.19
C ILE A 671 -115.52 -58.52 62.27
N GLU A 672 -115.07 -59.61 61.66
CA GLU A 672 -115.77 -60.89 61.68
C GLU A 672 -115.83 -61.50 63.09
N ILE A 673 -114.75 -61.43 63.86
CA ILE A 673 -114.75 -61.81 65.28
C ILE A 673 -115.75 -60.97 66.09
N LYS A 674 -115.98 -59.69 65.75
CA LYS A 674 -117.04 -58.88 66.37
C LYS A 674 -118.43 -59.36 65.95
N ARG A 675 -118.65 -59.65 64.66
CA ARG A 675 -119.92 -60.18 64.13
C ARG A 675 -120.31 -61.48 64.82
N LEU A 676 -119.41 -62.47 64.84
CA LEU A 676 -119.61 -63.77 65.48
C LEU A 676 -119.83 -63.65 67.00
N ARG A 677 -119.15 -62.71 67.68
CA ARG A 677 -119.39 -62.44 69.11
C ARG A 677 -120.76 -61.79 69.38
N GLN A 678 -121.23 -60.91 68.50
CA GLN A 678 -122.57 -60.32 68.58
C GLN A 678 -123.64 -61.39 68.31
N GLU A 679 -123.47 -62.21 67.27
CA GLU A 679 -124.34 -63.32 66.93
C GLU A 679 -124.44 -64.34 68.08
N HIS A 680 -123.30 -64.78 68.62
CA HIS A 680 -123.26 -65.65 69.81
C HIS A 680 -123.95 -64.99 71.02
N SER A 681 -123.81 -63.67 71.23
CA SER A 681 -124.48 -62.96 72.32
C SER A 681 -126.01 -62.93 72.13
N LEU A 682 -126.50 -62.74 70.90
CA LEU A 682 -127.92 -62.79 70.56
C LEU A 682 -128.48 -64.20 70.71
N LEU A 683 -127.79 -65.22 70.19
CA LEU A 683 -128.17 -66.63 70.37
C LEU A 683 -128.18 -67.04 71.85
N SER A 684 -127.20 -66.61 72.64
CA SER A 684 -127.16 -66.86 74.08
C SER A 684 -128.31 -66.18 74.84
N LYS A 685 -128.74 -64.97 74.43
CA LYS A 685 -129.97 -64.34 74.94
C LYS A 685 -131.21 -65.14 74.55
N ASN A 686 -131.33 -65.55 73.29
CA ASN A 686 -132.46 -66.36 72.82
C ASN A 686 -132.57 -67.71 73.56
N ILE A 687 -131.44 -68.34 73.90
CA ILE A 687 -131.40 -69.57 74.71
C ILE A 687 -131.88 -69.32 76.15
N LYS A 688 -131.52 -68.18 76.77
CA LYS A 688 -132.05 -67.80 78.09
C LYS A 688 -133.57 -67.59 78.03
N ASN A 689 -134.04 -66.77 77.09
CA ASN A 689 -135.46 -66.53 76.86
C ASN A 689 -136.22 -67.83 76.54
N SER A 690 -135.58 -68.87 76.00
CA SER A 690 -136.21 -70.18 75.77
C SER A 690 -136.60 -70.92 77.06
N ILE A 691 -135.93 -70.64 78.19
CA ILE A 691 -136.35 -71.17 79.50
C ILE A 691 -137.59 -70.43 79.97
N ASP A 692 -137.58 -69.10 79.90
CA ASP A 692 -138.71 -68.26 80.32
C ASP A 692 -139.95 -68.54 79.46
N LEU A 693 -139.79 -68.66 78.14
CA LEU A 693 -140.86 -69.07 77.21
C LEU A 693 -141.38 -70.48 77.50
N LYS A 694 -140.55 -71.42 77.98
CA LYS A 694 -141.02 -72.75 78.41
C LYS A 694 -141.80 -72.67 79.72
N GLN A 695 -141.40 -71.83 80.66
CA GLN A 695 -142.16 -71.58 81.89
C GLN A 695 -143.48 -70.87 81.59
N GLU A 696 -143.48 -69.92 80.65
CA GLU A 696 -144.68 -69.20 80.23
C GLU A 696 -145.62 -70.10 79.41
N VAL A 697 -145.11 -71.01 78.58
CA VAL A 697 -145.92 -72.11 78.00
C VAL A 697 -146.50 -73.00 79.11
N PHE A 698 -145.72 -73.42 80.10
CA PHE A 698 -146.24 -74.21 81.24
C PHE A 698 -147.31 -73.44 82.06
N HIS A 699 -147.14 -72.13 82.22
CA HIS A 699 -148.13 -71.27 82.88
C HIS A 699 -149.38 -71.09 82.03
N LEU A 700 -149.23 -70.90 80.71
CA LEU A 700 -150.35 -70.84 79.77
C LEU A 700 -151.07 -72.19 79.66
N GLU A 701 -150.40 -73.33 79.73
CA GLU A 701 -151.01 -74.67 79.76
C GLU A 701 -151.74 -74.91 81.09
N ARG A 702 -151.10 -74.60 82.23
CA ARG A 702 -151.74 -74.67 83.56
C ARG A 702 -152.95 -73.75 83.63
N ASP A 703 -152.83 -72.52 83.13
CA ASP A 703 -153.89 -71.54 83.21
C ASP A 703 -154.94 -71.77 82.12
N LEU A 704 -154.62 -72.41 80.98
CA LEU A 704 -155.58 -72.97 80.04
C LEU A 704 -156.32 -74.17 80.63
N MET A 705 -155.69 -74.99 81.48
CA MET A 705 -156.37 -76.03 82.25
C MET A 705 -157.29 -75.42 83.31
N LYS A 706 -156.86 -74.35 84.01
CA LYS A 706 -157.76 -73.54 84.85
C LYS A 706 -158.89 -72.90 84.03
N TRP A 707 -158.63 -72.39 82.83
CA TRP A 707 -159.66 -71.81 81.96
C TRP A 707 -160.59 -72.87 81.38
N ARG A 708 -160.17 -74.13 81.18
CA ARG A 708 -161.08 -75.24 80.85
C ARG A 708 -161.97 -75.62 82.04
N LEU A 709 -161.39 -75.72 83.24
CA LEU A 709 -162.16 -75.91 84.48
C LEU A 709 -163.12 -74.73 84.73
N LYS A 710 -162.65 -73.50 84.49
CA LYS A 710 -163.44 -72.28 84.65
C LYS A 710 -164.46 -72.11 83.53
N CYS A 711 -164.21 -72.56 82.30
CA CYS A 711 -165.24 -72.62 81.26
C CYS A 711 -166.31 -73.63 81.63
N ARG A 712 -165.96 -74.79 82.20
CA ARG A 712 -166.97 -75.75 82.72
C ARG A 712 -167.79 -75.16 83.87
N ALA A 713 -167.15 -74.48 84.82
CA ALA A 713 -167.85 -73.74 85.88
C ALA A 713 -168.64 -72.53 85.34
N LEU A 714 -168.18 -71.88 84.26
CA LEU A 714 -168.89 -70.78 83.58
C LEU A 714 -169.96 -71.28 82.59
N GLU A 715 -169.98 -72.57 82.24
CA GLU A 715 -171.11 -73.23 81.56
C GLU A 715 -172.23 -73.51 82.59
N GLU A 716 -171.87 -73.82 83.84
CA GLU A 716 -172.80 -73.88 84.98
C GLU A 716 -173.29 -72.48 85.38
N GLU A 717 -172.38 -71.49 85.54
CA GLU A 717 -172.75 -70.08 85.79
C GLU A 717 -173.39 -69.39 84.56
N LEU A 718 -173.33 -69.97 83.34
CA LEU A 718 -174.05 -69.42 82.17
C LEU A 718 -175.57 -69.44 82.36
N GLN A 719 -176.06 -70.20 83.34
CA GLN A 719 -177.47 -70.18 83.75
C GLN A 719 -177.86 -68.91 84.54
N ASN A 720 -176.92 -68.01 84.90
CA ASN A 720 -177.21 -66.68 85.47
C ASN A 720 -176.14 -65.62 85.11
N PRO A 721 -176.42 -64.63 84.23
CA PRO A 721 -175.39 -63.78 83.62
C PRO A 721 -175.08 -62.46 84.36
N MET A 722 -173.79 -62.08 84.47
CA MET A 722 -173.36 -60.68 84.72
C MET A 722 -171.94 -60.32 84.19
N ASN A 723 -171.73 -60.52 82.88
CA ASN A 723 -171.07 -59.67 81.86
C ASN A 723 -169.98 -58.56 82.19
N ILE A 724 -169.17 -58.17 81.16
CA ILE A 724 -168.46 -56.87 80.93
C ILE A 724 -166.91 -56.75 81.19
N HIS A 725 -166.10 -56.87 80.11
CA HIS A 725 -164.94 -55.99 79.68
C HIS A 725 -163.63 -55.81 80.53
N ARG A 726 -162.46 -55.26 80.07
CA ARG A 726 -161.79 -54.96 78.75
C ARG A 726 -160.33 -54.43 78.97
N TRP A 727 -159.46 -54.39 77.94
CA TRP A 727 -157.98 -54.09 77.98
C TRP A 727 -157.53 -52.65 78.34
N ARG A 728 -156.21 -52.46 78.67
CA ARG A 728 -155.43 -51.22 78.37
C ARG A 728 -153.90 -51.47 78.12
N LYS A 729 -153.08 -50.41 77.95
CA LYS A 729 -151.84 -50.33 77.12
C LYS A 729 -150.66 -49.60 77.82
N LEU A 730 -149.44 -49.66 77.24
CA LEU A 730 -148.19 -48.98 77.68
C LEU A 730 -147.88 -47.64 76.96
N GLU A 731 -147.05 -46.82 77.61
CA GLU A 731 -146.17 -45.70 77.16
C GLU A 731 -144.94 -45.70 78.14
N GLY A 732 -143.74 -45.11 78.01
CA GLY A 732 -142.93 -44.23 77.09
C GLY A 732 -141.66 -43.80 77.89
N SER A 733 -140.53 -43.21 77.45
CA SER A 733 -139.91 -42.77 76.16
C SER A 733 -138.39 -42.50 76.39
N ASP A 734 -137.58 -42.04 75.42
CA ASP A 734 -136.09 -41.88 75.49
C ASP A 734 -135.58 -40.52 74.91
N PRO A 735 -134.40 -39.94 75.29
CA PRO A 735 -133.93 -38.59 74.87
C PRO A 735 -133.25 -38.43 73.49
N GLU A 736 -132.88 -37.18 73.14
CA GLU A 736 -132.62 -36.74 71.76
C GLU A 736 -131.19 -36.91 71.18
N LEU A 737 -131.13 -36.99 69.84
CA LEU A 737 -129.96 -37.27 69.01
C LEU A 737 -129.09 -36.04 68.66
N LEU A 738 -129.60 -34.82 68.85
CA LEU A 738 -129.12 -33.61 68.15
C LEU A 738 -127.72 -33.12 68.58
N ASP A 739 -127.45 -33.10 69.89
CA ASP A 739 -126.21 -32.51 70.45
C ASP A 739 -124.93 -33.25 70.03
N VAL A 740 -125.03 -34.57 69.85
CA VAL A 740 -123.90 -35.41 69.41
C VAL A 740 -123.47 -35.02 67.99
N LEU A 741 -124.41 -34.70 67.12
CA LEU A 741 -124.17 -34.33 65.72
C LEU A 741 -123.44 -32.98 65.58
N GLN A 742 -123.82 -31.97 66.36
CA GLN A 742 -123.13 -30.67 66.33
C GLN A 742 -121.65 -30.79 66.74
N LYS A 743 -121.38 -31.60 67.76
CA LYS A 743 -120.03 -31.78 68.34
C LYS A 743 -119.05 -32.40 67.32
N VAL A 744 -119.53 -33.28 66.44
CA VAL A 744 -118.72 -33.88 65.36
C VAL A 744 -118.33 -32.84 64.30
N GLN A 745 -119.26 -31.98 63.85
CA GLN A 745 -118.99 -31.00 62.79
C GLN A 745 -117.94 -29.95 63.19
N ILE A 746 -117.93 -29.53 64.46
CA ILE A 746 -116.93 -28.58 64.99
C ILE A 746 -115.52 -29.18 64.93
N LEU A 747 -115.37 -30.45 65.30
CA LEU A 747 -114.09 -31.16 65.28
C LEU A 747 -113.58 -31.36 63.84
N GLN A 748 -114.46 -31.71 62.90
CA GLN A 748 -114.11 -31.86 61.48
C GLN A 748 -113.57 -30.54 60.88
N LYS A 749 -114.25 -29.40 61.14
CA LYS A 749 -113.78 -28.08 60.66
C LYS A 749 -112.40 -27.70 61.24
N ARG A 750 -112.11 -28.04 62.51
CA ARG A 750 -110.80 -27.79 63.12
C ARG A 750 -109.70 -28.67 62.53
N LEU A 751 -109.98 -29.95 62.27
CA LEU A 751 -109.05 -30.89 61.64
C LEU A 751 -108.64 -30.45 60.23
N ILE A 752 -109.61 -30.04 59.40
CA ILE A 752 -109.35 -29.56 58.04
C ILE A 752 -108.39 -28.36 58.07
N LYS A 753 -108.62 -27.36 58.94
CA LYS A 753 -107.73 -26.19 59.05
C LYS A 753 -106.30 -26.56 59.42
N GLN A 754 -106.09 -27.48 60.36
CA GLN A 754 -104.74 -27.95 60.71
C GLN A 754 -104.07 -28.72 59.55
N SER A 755 -104.82 -29.48 58.76
CA SER A 755 -104.27 -30.16 57.58
C SER A 755 -103.78 -29.18 56.50
N SER A 756 -104.52 -28.10 56.24
CA SER A 756 -104.06 -27.04 55.31
C SER A 756 -102.83 -26.30 55.83
N GLU A 757 -102.77 -25.98 57.13
CA GLU A 757 -101.61 -25.31 57.74
C GLU A 757 -100.34 -26.18 57.79
N ALA A 758 -100.47 -27.50 57.70
CA ALA A 758 -99.35 -28.42 57.55
C ALA A 758 -98.83 -28.44 56.11
N ILE A 759 -99.73 -28.57 55.12
CA ILE A 759 -99.39 -28.58 53.69
C ILE A 759 -98.70 -27.27 53.26
N GLU A 760 -99.20 -26.11 53.73
CA GLU A 760 -98.60 -24.82 53.41
C GLU A 760 -97.16 -24.68 53.94
N ARG A 761 -96.88 -25.21 55.14
CA ARG A 761 -95.52 -25.23 55.71
C ARG A 761 -94.61 -26.22 54.99
N GLU A 762 -95.09 -27.40 54.64
CA GLU A 762 -94.31 -28.40 53.89
C GLU A 762 -93.92 -27.86 52.49
N ARG A 763 -94.82 -27.12 51.85
CA ARG A 763 -94.56 -26.39 50.62
C ARG A 763 -93.46 -25.33 50.79
N GLN A 764 -93.58 -24.47 51.81
CA GLN A 764 -92.58 -23.44 52.10
C GLN A 764 -91.19 -24.04 52.38
N LEU A 765 -91.14 -25.19 53.07
CA LEU A 765 -89.90 -25.91 53.37
C LEU A 765 -89.25 -26.43 52.08
N LYS A 766 -90.02 -27.06 51.18
CA LYS A 766 -89.54 -27.53 49.87
C LYS A 766 -89.11 -26.39 48.93
N GLU A 767 -89.80 -25.26 48.97
CA GLU A 767 -89.39 -24.06 48.23
C GLU A 767 -88.05 -23.50 48.77
N ALA A 768 -87.86 -23.48 50.11
CA ALA A 768 -86.61 -23.06 50.74
C ALA A 768 -85.44 -24.02 50.49
N GLU A 769 -85.64 -25.34 50.57
CA GLU A 769 -84.62 -26.36 50.24
C GLU A 769 -84.15 -26.23 48.79
N LYS A 770 -85.07 -26.02 47.85
CA LYS A 770 -84.75 -25.80 46.43
C LYS A 770 -83.95 -24.51 46.22
N LEU A 771 -84.28 -23.45 46.96
CA LEU A 771 -83.53 -22.19 46.94
C LEU A 771 -82.12 -22.35 47.53
N TYR A 772 -81.98 -23.08 48.63
CA TYR A 772 -80.69 -23.42 49.25
C TYR A 772 -79.81 -24.28 48.32
N LEU A 773 -80.37 -25.32 47.69
CA LEU A 773 -79.65 -26.16 46.72
C LEU A 773 -79.18 -25.36 45.50
N ASN A 774 -80.02 -24.47 44.98
CA ASN A 774 -79.65 -23.57 43.88
C ASN A 774 -78.52 -22.61 44.31
N LEU A 775 -78.62 -21.97 45.49
CA LEU A 775 -77.56 -21.12 46.03
C LEU A 775 -76.25 -21.89 46.23
N LYS A 776 -76.30 -23.13 46.72
CA LYS A 776 -75.14 -24.00 46.90
C LYS A 776 -74.50 -24.38 45.57
N GLN A 777 -75.28 -24.67 44.52
CA GLN A 777 -74.74 -24.89 43.17
C GLN A 777 -74.16 -23.61 42.54
N VAL A 778 -74.75 -22.43 42.79
CA VAL A 778 -74.21 -21.15 42.30
C VAL A 778 -72.90 -20.81 43.01
N LEU A 779 -72.83 -20.96 44.33
CA LEU A 779 -71.59 -20.75 45.10
C LEU A 779 -70.49 -21.73 44.71
N ALA A 780 -70.81 -23.00 44.48
CA ALA A 780 -69.84 -23.99 43.98
C ALA A 780 -69.35 -23.71 42.53
N LYS A 781 -70.05 -22.85 41.79
CA LYS A 781 -69.65 -22.36 40.46
C LYS A 781 -69.00 -20.97 40.50
N GLN A 782 -68.95 -20.30 41.65
CA GLN A 782 -68.23 -19.03 41.79
C GLN A 782 -66.74 -19.29 42.06
N PRO A 783 -65.84 -18.55 41.40
CA PRO A 783 -64.40 -18.69 41.64
C PRO A 783 -64.06 -18.25 43.08
N GLY A 784 -63.36 -19.12 43.81
CA GLY A 784 -62.94 -18.85 45.18
C GLY A 784 -62.01 -17.63 45.31
N PRO A 785 -61.83 -17.08 46.52
CA PRO A 785 -61.10 -15.82 46.72
C PRO A 785 -59.66 -15.85 46.16
N GLY A 786 -58.95 -16.98 46.25
CA GLY A 786 -57.63 -17.15 45.62
C GLY A 786 -57.67 -16.99 44.10
N LEU A 787 -58.59 -17.68 43.42
CA LEU A 787 -58.76 -17.55 41.96
C LEU A 787 -59.21 -16.14 41.56
N ARG A 788 -59.91 -15.43 42.46
CA ARG A 788 -60.30 -14.01 42.26
C ARG A 788 -59.10 -13.06 42.40
N GLU A 789 -58.15 -13.34 43.30
CA GLU A 789 -56.87 -12.65 43.32
C GLU A 789 -56.04 -12.95 42.07
N GLU A 790 -55.96 -14.22 41.64
CA GLU A 790 -55.21 -14.62 40.43
C GLU A 790 -55.82 -13.99 39.17
N LEU A 791 -57.15 -13.93 39.06
CA LEU A 791 -57.83 -13.20 38.00
C LEU A 791 -57.52 -11.70 38.08
N THR A 792 -57.43 -11.11 39.29
CA THR A 792 -57.04 -9.70 39.44
C THR A 792 -55.57 -9.45 39.09
N LYS A 793 -54.67 -10.38 39.43
CA LYS A 793 -53.22 -10.35 39.10
C LYS A 793 -53.02 -10.50 37.59
N THR A 794 -53.67 -11.48 36.96
CA THR A 794 -53.61 -11.70 35.50
C THR A 794 -54.31 -10.59 34.73
N GLN A 795 -55.43 -10.04 35.19
CA GLN A 795 -56.07 -8.87 34.56
C GLN A 795 -55.20 -7.61 34.64
N LYS A 796 -54.48 -7.39 35.76
CA LYS A 796 -53.47 -6.32 35.87
C LYS A 796 -52.29 -6.56 34.92
N ALA A 797 -51.79 -7.78 34.83
CA ALA A 797 -50.71 -8.14 33.90
C ALA A 797 -51.12 -8.01 32.43
N LEU A 798 -52.35 -8.43 32.09
CA LEU A 798 -52.95 -8.31 30.76
C LEU A 798 -53.19 -6.84 30.40
N LYS A 799 -53.63 -6.00 31.33
CA LYS A 799 -53.75 -4.56 31.12
C LYS A 799 -52.38 -3.91 30.90
N SER A 800 -51.40 -4.21 31.74
CA SER A 800 -50.02 -3.73 31.60
C SER A 800 -49.42 -4.11 30.23
N ARG A 801 -49.53 -5.40 29.83
CA ARG A 801 -49.12 -5.85 28.50
C ARG A 801 -49.94 -5.22 27.38
N GLY A 802 -51.24 -5.01 27.56
CA GLY A 802 -52.10 -4.35 26.58
C GLY A 802 -51.76 -2.88 26.38
N ASP A 803 -51.36 -2.18 27.44
CA ASP A 803 -50.90 -0.79 27.37
C ASP A 803 -49.47 -0.71 26.77
N GLN A 804 -48.57 -1.65 27.09
CA GLN A 804 -47.30 -1.83 26.37
C GLN A 804 -47.51 -2.12 24.87
N LEU A 805 -48.50 -2.95 24.51
CA LEU A 805 -48.80 -3.31 23.13
C LEU A 805 -49.41 -2.12 22.37
N LYS A 806 -50.15 -1.22 23.04
CA LYS A 806 -50.54 0.09 22.47
C LYS A 806 -49.33 0.98 22.20
N CYS A 807 -48.36 1.04 23.13
CA CYS A 807 -47.11 1.78 22.89
C CYS A 807 -46.39 1.22 21.65
N LEU A 808 -46.15 -0.09 21.59
CA LEU A 808 -45.53 -0.75 20.44
C LEU A 808 -46.31 -0.57 19.13
N VAL A 809 -47.65 -0.58 19.16
CA VAL A 809 -48.48 -0.28 17.98
C VAL A 809 -48.42 1.20 17.60
N SER A 810 -48.29 2.12 18.55
CA SER A 810 -48.07 3.54 18.24
C SER A 810 -46.67 3.81 17.68
N GLU A 811 -45.65 3.13 18.19
CA GLU A 811 -44.28 3.15 17.67
C GLU A 811 -44.21 2.55 16.27
N LEU A 812 -44.89 1.42 16.03
CA LEU A 812 -45.04 0.80 14.70
C LEU A 812 -45.75 1.75 13.73
N ASN A 813 -46.87 2.36 14.13
CA ASN A 813 -47.60 3.32 13.30
C ASN A 813 -46.77 4.57 12.97
N MET A 814 -45.95 5.06 13.91
CA MET A 814 -45.03 6.17 13.68
C MET A 814 -43.88 5.77 12.74
N ALA A 815 -43.32 4.57 12.89
CA ALA A 815 -42.31 4.03 11.98
C ALA A 815 -42.87 3.79 10.57
N GLU A 816 -44.12 3.32 10.46
CA GLU A 816 -44.85 3.22 9.19
C GLU A 816 -45.13 4.59 8.56
N LEU A 817 -45.46 5.60 9.35
CA LEU A 817 -45.65 6.98 8.87
C LEU A 817 -44.34 7.51 8.31
N GLN A 818 -43.25 7.41 9.08
CA GLN A 818 -41.91 7.81 8.64
C GLN A 818 -41.46 7.03 7.40
N ALA A 819 -41.76 5.73 7.30
CA ALA A 819 -41.48 4.95 6.09
C ALA A 819 -42.28 5.43 4.86
N LYS A 820 -43.51 5.91 5.06
CA LYS A 820 -44.33 6.52 3.99
C LYS A 820 -43.81 7.92 3.62
N GLU A 821 -43.37 8.71 4.58
CA GLU A 821 -42.72 10.02 4.38
C GLU A 821 -41.38 9.86 3.62
N TYR A 822 -40.47 8.99 4.08
CA TYR A 822 -39.23 8.69 3.37
C TYR A 822 -39.46 8.12 1.97
N LYS A 823 -40.54 7.36 1.74
CA LYS A 823 -40.90 6.91 0.38
C LYS A 823 -41.38 8.06 -0.50
N SER A 824 -42.15 9.01 0.06
CA SER A 824 -42.57 10.24 -0.63
C SER A 824 -41.36 11.13 -0.96
N ASP A 825 -40.41 11.27 -0.04
CA ASP A 825 -39.18 12.03 -0.25
C ASP A 825 -38.22 11.34 -1.23
N LEU A 826 -38.08 10.01 -1.18
CA LEU A 826 -37.33 9.26 -2.18
C LEU A 826 -37.92 9.47 -3.58
N GLN A 827 -39.25 9.52 -3.70
CA GLN A 827 -39.93 9.77 -4.96
C GLN A 827 -39.74 11.22 -5.42
N ARG A 828 -39.87 12.21 -4.52
CA ARG A 828 -39.54 13.62 -4.79
C ARG A 828 -38.11 13.81 -5.28
N VAL A 829 -37.12 13.23 -4.59
CA VAL A 829 -35.71 13.27 -4.99
C VAL A 829 -35.48 12.53 -6.31
N THR A 830 -36.22 11.45 -6.58
CA THR A 830 -36.16 10.75 -7.87
C THR A 830 -36.70 11.62 -9.01
N ASP A 831 -37.79 12.35 -8.79
CA ASP A 831 -38.38 13.25 -9.78
C ASP A 831 -37.52 14.51 -9.98
N GLU A 832 -36.98 15.11 -8.92
CA GLU A 832 -35.97 16.17 -8.97
C GLU A 832 -34.73 15.73 -9.76
N LEU A 833 -34.22 14.52 -9.53
CA LEU A 833 -33.08 13.94 -10.24
C LEU A 833 -33.41 13.57 -11.69
N ASN A 834 -34.66 13.20 -11.99
CA ASN A 834 -35.14 13.01 -13.36
C ASN A 834 -35.26 14.34 -14.11
N ASP A 835 -35.70 15.42 -13.45
CA ASP A 835 -35.71 16.77 -14.01
C ASP A 835 -34.29 17.34 -14.16
N LEU A 836 -33.37 17.01 -13.26
CA LEU A 836 -31.95 17.37 -13.38
C LEU A 836 -31.29 16.60 -14.53
N LYS A 837 -31.65 15.33 -14.76
CA LYS A 837 -31.30 14.59 -16.00
C LYS A 837 -31.89 15.25 -17.25
N LYS A 838 -33.17 15.66 -17.26
CA LYS A 838 -33.79 16.39 -18.39
C LYS A 838 -33.05 17.68 -18.68
N LYS A 839 -32.74 18.49 -17.65
CA LYS A 839 -31.95 19.72 -17.75
C LYS A 839 -30.55 19.46 -18.30
N TYR A 840 -29.81 18.49 -17.75
CA TYR A 840 -28.47 18.10 -18.24
C TYR A 840 -28.50 17.59 -19.69
N ILE A 841 -29.52 16.82 -20.09
CA ILE A 841 -29.67 16.36 -21.48
C ILE A 841 -30.01 17.54 -22.42
N ALA A 842 -30.86 18.46 -22.00
CA ALA A 842 -31.18 19.67 -22.75
C ALA A 842 -29.96 20.60 -22.89
N GLU A 843 -29.19 20.78 -21.82
CA GLU A 843 -27.94 21.54 -21.82
C GLU A 843 -26.88 20.89 -22.70
N LYS A 844 -26.67 19.57 -22.58
CA LYS A 844 -25.75 18.81 -23.44
C LYS A 844 -26.18 18.84 -24.92
N LYS A 845 -27.49 18.91 -25.21
CA LYS A 845 -28.02 19.13 -26.56
C LYS A 845 -27.78 20.56 -27.04
N SER A 846 -27.93 21.56 -26.17
CA SER A 846 -27.62 22.97 -26.44
C SER A 846 -26.12 23.18 -26.72
N GLN A 847 -25.24 22.66 -25.87
CA GLN A 847 -23.78 22.67 -26.07
C GLN A 847 -23.38 21.95 -27.36
N ARG A 848 -24.08 20.87 -27.75
CA ARG A 848 -23.84 20.18 -29.03
C ARG A 848 -24.30 21.01 -30.23
N LEU A 849 -25.40 21.74 -30.12
CA LEU A 849 -25.85 22.72 -31.13
C LEU A 849 -24.90 23.92 -31.22
N GLN A 850 -24.39 24.43 -30.10
CA GLN A 850 -23.37 25.48 -30.07
C GLN A 850 -22.04 25.02 -30.70
N LYS A 851 -21.60 23.78 -30.46
CA LYS A 851 -20.43 23.22 -31.14
C LYS A 851 -20.65 23.11 -32.65
N LEU A 852 -21.78 22.55 -33.10
CA LEU A 852 -22.13 22.51 -34.53
C LEU A 852 -22.16 23.92 -35.15
N ALA A 853 -22.72 24.92 -34.47
CA ALA A 853 -22.70 26.31 -34.92
C ALA A 853 -21.28 26.91 -34.96
N HIS A 854 -20.39 26.53 -34.03
CA HIS A 854 -19.00 26.97 -33.99
C HIS A 854 -18.15 26.32 -35.09
N ASP A 855 -18.41 25.04 -35.40
CA ASP A 855 -17.78 24.31 -36.50
C ASP A 855 -18.24 24.87 -37.86
N SER A 856 -19.55 25.10 -38.06
CA SER A 856 -20.05 25.85 -39.23
C SER A 856 -19.49 27.27 -39.33
N SER A 857 -19.20 27.92 -38.19
CA SER A 857 -18.54 29.23 -38.15
C SER A 857 -17.04 29.17 -38.50
N ARG A 858 -16.41 28.00 -38.42
CA ARG A 858 -15.03 27.78 -38.90
C ARG A 858 -15.00 27.50 -40.40
N GLU A 859 -15.90 26.66 -40.89
CA GLU A 859 -15.98 26.34 -42.33
C GLU A 859 -16.34 27.57 -43.19
N LEU A 860 -17.20 28.48 -42.71
CA LEU A 860 -17.48 29.73 -43.42
C LEU A 860 -16.29 30.71 -43.50
N ASN A 861 -15.30 30.61 -42.61
CA ASN A 861 -14.21 31.59 -42.50
C ASN A 861 -12.96 31.26 -43.34
N GLN A 862 -12.91 30.12 -44.04
CA GLN A 862 -11.81 29.77 -44.95
C GLN A 862 -12.10 29.99 -46.45
N TYR A 863 -13.33 30.36 -46.84
CA TYR A 863 -13.74 30.50 -48.25
C TYR A 863 -14.14 31.93 -48.68
N GLN A 864 -13.44 32.96 -48.18
CA GLN A 864 -13.62 34.37 -48.64
C GLN A 864 -12.36 35.05 -49.18
N LYS A 865 -11.40 34.29 -49.74
CA LYS A 865 -10.30 34.85 -50.56
C LYS A 865 -9.91 33.95 -51.74
N GLN A 866 -10.72 33.91 -52.80
CA GLN A 866 -10.24 34.04 -54.20
C GLN A 866 -11.36 34.14 -55.25
N ASN A 867 -10.99 34.79 -56.34
CA ASN A 867 -11.80 35.29 -57.46
C ASN A 867 -12.63 34.24 -58.23
N GLY A 868 -13.90 34.59 -58.53
CA GLY A 868 -14.31 34.97 -59.90
C GLY A 868 -14.63 33.90 -60.97
N ALA A 869 -15.33 34.38 -62.01
CA ALA A 869 -15.57 33.76 -63.34
C ALA A 869 -16.55 32.57 -63.50
N GLN A 870 -17.80 32.92 -63.82
CA GLN A 870 -18.55 32.49 -65.03
C GLN A 870 -19.02 31.01 -65.30
N VAL A 871 -20.33 30.94 -65.64
CA VAL A 871 -21.00 30.13 -66.72
C VAL A 871 -21.57 28.72 -66.42
N LYS A 872 -22.92 28.68 -66.42
CA LYS A 872 -23.89 27.69 -66.98
C LYS A 872 -23.54 26.18 -67.04
N TYR A 873 -24.47 25.33 -66.56
CA TYR A 873 -25.51 24.72 -67.44
C TYR A 873 -26.75 24.18 -66.64
N THR A 874 -27.59 23.34 -67.24
CA THR A 874 -29.05 23.19 -66.94
C THR A 874 -29.51 21.79 -66.48
N GLY A 875 -30.66 21.75 -65.78
CA GLY A 875 -31.46 20.55 -65.46
C GLY A 875 -31.81 20.52 -63.96
N GLY A 876 -33.05 20.38 -63.47
CA GLY A 876 -34.27 19.78 -64.04
C GLY A 876 -34.52 18.42 -63.34
N GLY A 877 -35.64 18.11 -62.69
CA GLY A 877 -36.88 18.86 -62.43
C GLY A 877 -37.68 18.22 -61.27
N PHE A 878 -38.92 18.66 -61.02
CA PHE A 878 -39.73 18.24 -59.85
C PHE A 878 -40.21 16.76 -59.89
N ARG A 879 -40.33 16.15 -58.71
CA ARG A 879 -41.60 15.48 -58.31
C ARG A 879 -41.81 15.42 -56.80
N MET A 880 -43.07 15.61 -56.39
CA MET A 880 -43.61 15.55 -55.02
C MET A 880 -44.85 14.65 -55.00
N SER A 881 -44.93 13.71 -54.07
CA SER A 881 -46.15 13.09 -53.49
C SER A 881 -45.71 11.90 -52.62
N VAL A 882 -45.87 11.84 -51.29
CA VAL A 882 -47.03 12.07 -50.39
C VAL A 882 -48.02 10.91 -50.38
N GLN A 883 -48.08 10.17 -49.25
CA GLN A 883 -49.25 9.60 -48.54
C GLN A 883 -48.74 8.75 -47.34
N SER A 884 -49.45 8.56 -46.21
CA SER A 884 -50.53 9.34 -45.57
C SER A 884 -50.93 8.75 -44.20
N ILE A 885 -51.74 9.51 -43.45
CA ILE A 885 -52.66 9.07 -42.37
C ILE A 885 -52.04 8.71 -41.01
N SER A 886 -52.56 9.43 -40.01
CA SER A 886 -52.51 9.17 -38.56
C SER A 886 -53.91 8.83 -38.06
N SER A 887 -54.06 7.92 -37.08
CA SER A 887 -55.10 8.05 -36.04
C SER A 887 -55.01 6.98 -34.94
N PHE A 888 -55.10 7.45 -33.68
CA PHE A 888 -55.74 6.85 -32.50
C PHE A 888 -56.18 5.38 -32.52
N ASN A 889 -55.70 4.59 -31.55
CA ASN A 889 -56.28 4.63 -30.18
C ASN A 889 -55.18 4.46 -29.12
#